data_AF-A0AA91YXR3-F1
#
_entry.id   AF-A0AA91YXR3-F1
#
_cell.length_a   1.000
_cell.length_b   1.000
_cell.length_c   1.000
_cell.angle_alpha   90.00
_cell.angle_beta   90.00
_cell.angle_gamma   90.00
#
_symmetry.space_group_name_H-M   'P 1'
#
loop_
_entity.id
_entity.type
_entity.pdbx_description
1 polymer ?
#
loop_
_entity_poly.entity_id
_entity_poly.type
_entity_poly.pdbx_seq_one_letter_code
_entity_poly.pdbx_strand_id
1 'polypeptide(L)'
;MKSINLIILFLMAVLPTYARGNLHNLQQQQEKKKKEHKVEIYGDVKDSFTQAYLKAFVTVMDKDSNVIDTMTTSGWGKHLFYHTHVPARPASYIIKAECEGYESKCINHTIKYIARNKSFSFPSLLLKKKFNQDVALDDVVVTGTKVKLAYRGDTLVFNASAFNVPDGSMLDALVRQMPGAEMKSNGDIYVNGKKIDCLLLNGKDFFKGKNQVMLDNLPYYTVKELKVYDRSSEKSRLMGKEMEKKDYVMDVALKREYSRGYIANMEAAGGSEDRYLARLFGLYYTDNSRISVFGNLNNTNETRRPGSQGDWSPSNSPQGQKTTRQVGVDFNTSSKSQKISEQGNVTFAWDNTHDLTRSSQENFASIGNIYSRSINDSRSDNHSFNLYNNFQVDGKLGVWLDTRIDYSDRKSSSSNRSATYSANPKRWGDISQTIDSTFAQNVSGSLYDIITNRSLYQSRSKVHAFTGSQQALAWYKLPWGDRIELNLSGSYSSSKPNESFSLNRNEYFKTGEKDLRNYYNDSRSNSYNIRGSFKYGIEIPYTKWTMLVGPKFKQTYQSVKGLKYRLDELGGDWISNPELMFATLPSNMEQLSGVMDEDVSRSYQTMRKDTGAELEFQRNAPSSFLTLSLSLSKEKERINYHTSALDTIAKRSRMVFRPTFMYGCYDDKKSISLTYYMQSQMPDFFSIMPYRDNSNPLAVRVNNPDLENSLYHHYDVNIRFNGLKNQQYVGFFATGNFYHNLVGTRTTYNSQTGGYTYMSDNIGGGGNWDFWTTTSYGVALDKARLFRLDYRLWFNGLRRKDFDIAYDDNSTQLCYVLRTELGNSLYFKYQKDKLSINLGGKVEWKHGTSDRSNFEKLNAYDFEYGGNMTYTLPLGISLSTDLKEYCRRGYSEKSFNTSDLVWNASLARSFCKGKLTLKAEAFDILQNLSSTVYEVGGQGKTEKWNNTLPSYAMVHLMYKFSKAPKNKK
;
A
#
# COMPACT_ATOMS: atom_id res chain seq x y z
N MET A 1 -10.65 -22.23 28.03
CA MET A 1 -11.53 -23.33 27.56
C MET A 1 -12.94 -22.87 27.15
N LYS A 2 -13.56 -21.87 27.80
CA LYS A 2 -14.89 -21.34 27.36
C LYS A 2 -14.91 -20.69 25.96
N SER A 3 -13.78 -20.16 25.47
CA SER A 3 -13.66 -19.52 24.14
C SER A 3 -13.61 -20.52 22.97
N ILE A 4 -13.17 -21.77 23.23
CA ILE A 4 -13.11 -22.82 22.21
C ILE A 4 -14.52 -23.33 21.87
N ASN A 5 -15.41 -23.40 22.86
CA ASN A 5 -16.80 -23.77 22.65
C ASN A 5 -17.57 -22.72 21.84
N LEU A 6 -17.21 -21.44 21.93
CA LEU A 6 -17.81 -20.38 21.11
C LEU A 6 -17.37 -20.47 19.64
N ILE A 7 -16.11 -20.85 19.38
CA ILE A 7 -15.57 -21.09 18.04
C ILE A 7 -16.19 -22.35 17.41
N ILE A 8 -16.43 -23.40 18.21
CA ILE A 8 -17.12 -24.61 17.75
C ILE A 8 -18.61 -24.31 17.49
N LEU A 9 -19.28 -23.50 18.30
CA LEU A 9 -20.66 -23.05 18.01
C LEU A 9 -20.74 -22.19 16.74
N PHE A 10 -19.75 -21.32 16.49
CA PHE A 10 -19.70 -20.50 15.27
C PHE A 10 -19.36 -21.32 14.03
N LEU A 11 -18.50 -22.34 14.15
CA LEU A 11 -18.21 -23.31 13.08
C LEU A 11 -19.42 -24.22 12.77
N MET A 12 -20.27 -24.52 13.76
CA MET A 12 -21.52 -25.26 13.55
C MET A 12 -22.66 -24.38 13.02
N ALA A 13 -22.65 -23.07 13.25
CA ALA A 13 -23.68 -22.14 12.77
C ALA A 13 -23.51 -21.70 11.30
N VAL A 14 -22.33 -21.92 10.69
CA VAL A 14 -22.00 -21.51 9.31
C VAL A 14 -22.01 -22.70 8.31
N LEU A 15 -22.36 -23.91 8.77
CA LEU A 15 -22.78 -24.98 7.88
C LEU A 15 -24.28 -24.80 7.57
N PRO A 16 -24.68 -24.40 6.35
CA PRO A 16 -26.10 -24.37 6.03
C PRO A 16 -26.68 -25.79 6.17
N THR A 17 -27.66 -25.87 7.06
CA THR A 17 -28.69 -26.89 7.19
C THR A 17 -29.36 -27.14 5.84
N TYR A 18 -28.80 -28.07 5.07
CA TYR A 18 -29.48 -28.84 4.03
C TYR A 18 -29.18 -30.32 4.26
N ALA A 19 -29.57 -30.82 5.42
CA ALA A 19 -29.56 -32.26 5.73
C ALA A 19 -30.45 -32.54 6.95
N ARG A 20 -31.77 -32.36 6.82
CA ARG A 20 -32.80 -33.10 7.57
C ARG A 20 -34.18 -32.68 7.07
N GLY A 21 -34.72 -33.52 6.20
CA GLY A 21 -36.03 -33.36 5.59
C GLY A 21 -36.17 -34.34 4.45
N ASN A 22 -36.07 -35.64 4.78
CA ASN A 22 -36.57 -36.82 4.04
C ASN A 22 -35.78 -38.07 4.46
N LEU A 23 -36.13 -38.62 5.63
CA LEU A 23 -35.72 -39.96 6.08
C LEU A 23 -36.89 -40.95 6.05
N HIS A 24 -37.92 -40.65 5.25
CA HIS A 24 -39.10 -41.50 5.09
C HIS A 24 -39.61 -41.52 3.65
N ASN A 25 -38.71 -41.72 2.68
CA ASN A 25 -39.05 -42.08 1.29
C ASN A 25 -37.84 -42.63 0.52
N LEU A 26 -37.10 -43.58 1.13
CA LEU A 26 -35.97 -44.27 0.50
C LEU A 26 -36.14 -45.80 0.50
N GLN A 27 -37.35 -46.28 0.23
CA GLN A 27 -37.57 -47.71 -0.08
C GLN A 27 -38.32 -47.98 -1.38
N GLN A 28 -38.68 -46.97 -2.17
CA GLN A 28 -39.21 -47.19 -3.52
C GLN A 28 -38.71 -46.10 -4.48
N GLN A 29 -37.55 -46.33 -5.10
CA GLN A 29 -37.20 -45.71 -6.38
C GLN A 29 -36.08 -46.48 -7.07
N GLN A 30 -36.50 -47.33 -8.02
CA GLN A 30 -35.92 -47.58 -9.34
C GLN A 30 -34.39 -47.64 -9.49
N GLU A 31 -33.93 -48.73 -10.09
CA GLU A 31 -32.66 -48.89 -10.78
C GLU A 31 -32.24 -47.63 -11.55
N LYS A 32 -31.46 -46.75 -10.91
CA LYS A 32 -30.70 -45.73 -11.62
C LYS A 32 -29.56 -46.43 -12.32
N LYS A 33 -29.68 -46.59 -13.65
CA LYS A 33 -28.55 -46.83 -14.57
C LYS A 33 -27.32 -46.09 -14.04
N LYS A 34 -26.22 -46.81 -13.75
CA LYS A 34 -24.91 -46.21 -13.47
C LYS A 34 -24.63 -45.18 -14.57
N LYS A 35 -24.77 -43.88 -14.28
CA LYS A 35 -24.35 -42.83 -15.21
C LYS A 35 -22.87 -43.04 -15.46
N GLU A 36 -22.51 -43.37 -16.70
CA GLU A 36 -21.13 -43.54 -17.11
C GLU A 36 -20.36 -42.26 -16.76
N HIS A 37 -19.27 -42.41 -16.02
CA HIS A 37 -18.48 -41.29 -15.56
C HIS A 37 -17.73 -40.69 -16.77
N LYS A 38 -17.91 -39.39 -17.01
CA LYS A 38 -17.31 -38.65 -18.14
C LYS A 38 -16.36 -37.56 -17.66
N VAL A 39 -15.30 -37.31 -18.42
CA VAL A 39 -14.35 -36.20 -18.24
C VAL A 39 -14.45 -35.22 -19.40
N GLU A 40 -14.21 -33.95 -19.13
CA GLU A 40 -14.17 -32.92 -20.17
C GLU A 40 -12.80 -32.92 -20.88
N ILE A 41 -12.80 -32.88 -22.20
CA ILE A 41 -11.63 -32.58 -23.01
C ILE A 41 -11.87 -31.23 -23.69
N TYR A 42 -10.83 -30.40 -23.77
CA TYR A 42 -10.94 -29.09 -24.42
C TYR A 42 -9.63 -28.67 -25.07
N GLY A 43 -9.72 -27.81 -26.07
CA GLY A 43 -8.56 -27.25 -26.76
C GLY A 43 -8.95 -26.04 -27.60
N ASP A 44 -7.97 -25.45 -28.28
CA ASP A 44 -8.16 -24.29 -29.14
C ASP A 44 -7.59 -24.51 -30.54
N VAL A 45 -8.13 -23.72 -31.48
CA VAL A 45 -7.72 -23.73 -32.88
C VAL A 45 -7.19 -22.35 -33.22
N LYS A 46 -6.00 -22.27 -33.78
CA LYS A 46 -5.29 -21.01 -34.03
C LYS A 46 -4.65 -20.97 -35.41
N ASP A 47 -4.50 -19.77 -35.95
CA ASP A 47 -3.66 -19.50 -37.11
C ASP A 47 -2.19 -19.72 -36.73
N SER A 48 -1.47 -20.50 -37.53
CA SER A 48 -0.08 -20.89 -37.27
C SER A 48 0.91 -19.71 -37.30
N PHE A 49 0.63 -18.65 -38.07
CA PHE A 49 1.49 -17.48 -38.23
C PHE A 49 1.15 -16.37 -37.23
N THR A 50 -0.12 -15.96 -37.17
CA THR A 50 -0.61 -14.86 -36.34
C THR A 50 -0.93 -15.28 -34.90
N GLN A 51 -1.08 -16.58 -34.64
CA GLN A 51 -1.55 -17.14 -33.37
C GLN A 51 -2.98 -16.69 -32.98
N ALA A 52 -3.72 -16.11 -33.91
CA ALA A 52 -5.11 -15.70 -33.71
C ALA A 52 -6.03 -16.92 -33.59
N TYR A 53 -6.99 -16.89 -32.69
CA TYR A 53 -8.01 -17.93 -32.55
C TYR A 53 -8.90 -17.99 -33.79
N LEU A 54 -9.13 -19.20 -34.31
CA LEU A 54 -9.94 -19.44 -35.50
C LEU A 54 -11.30 -19.99 -35.10
N LYS A 55 -12.35 -19.48 -35.77
CA LYS A 55 -13.68 -20.10 -35.72
C LYS A 55 -13.65 -21.33 -36.63
N ALA A 56 -13.27 -22.47 -36.06
CA ALA A 56 -13.06 -23.71 -36.80
C ALA A 56 -14.11 -24.76 -36.42
N PHE A 57 -14.45 -25.60 -37.39
CA PHE A 57 -15.20 -26.83 -37.18
C PHE A 57 -14.24 -27.89 -36.66
N VAL A 58 -14.58 -28.52 -35.53
CA VAL A 58 -13.74 -29.49 -34.83
C VAL A 58 -14.50 -30.79 -34.66
N THR A 59 -13.88 -31.88 -35.14
CA THR A 59 -14.38 -33.25 -35.00
C THR A 59 -13.48 -34.00 -34.02
N VAL A 60 -14.07 -34.53 -32.96
CA VAL A 60 -13.40 -35.41 -31.99
C VAL A 60 -13.76 -36.85 -32.32
N MET A 61 -12.76 -37.68 -32.53
CA MET A 61 -12.89 -39.09 -32.85
C MET A 61 -12.15 -39.96 -31.84
N ASP A 62 -12.55 -41.23 -31.73
CA ASP A 62 -11.77 -42.25 -31.04
C ASP A 62 -10.55 -42.70 -31.88
N LYS A 63 -9.77 -43.64 -31.35
CA LYS A 63 -8.59 -44.20 -32.04
C LYS A 63 -8.91 -44.90 -33.36
N ASP A 64 -10.15 -45.36 -33.54
CA ASP A 64 -10.61 -46.12 -34.70
C ASP A 64 -11.32 -45.18 -35.71
N SER A 65 -11.20 -43.85 -35.50
CA SER A 65 -11.79 -42.77 -36.30
C SER A 65 -13.32 -42.69 -36.25
N ASN A 66 -13.97 -43.31 -35.26
CA ASN A 66 -15.40 -43.11 -35.05
C ASN A 66 -15.64 -41.72 -34.45
N VAL A 67 -16.62 -40.99 -34.98
CA VAL A 67 -16.98 -39.66 -34.50
C VAL A 67 -17.62 -39.77 -33.12
N ILE A 68 -16.99 -39.14 -32.13
CA ILE A 68 -17.54 -39.00 -30.77
C ILE A 68 -18.43 -37.76 -30.71
N ASP A 69 -17.92 -36.64 -31.25
CA ASP A 69 -18.61 -35.36 -31.23
C ASP A 69 -18.08 -34.42 -32.32
N THR A 70 -18.92 -33.49 -32.77
CA THR A 70 -18.58 -32.46 -33.74
C THR A 70 -19.09 -31.12 -33.25
N MET A 71 -18.25 -30.11 -33.25
CA MET A 71 -18.59 -28.78 -32.73
C MET A 71 -17.87 -27.69 -33.49
N THR A 72 -18.36 -26.45 -33.37
CA THR A 72 -17.59 -25.28 -33.79
C THR A 72 -16.95 -24.65 -32.57
N THR A 73 -15.71 -24.19 -32.69
CA THR A 73 -15.07 -23.43 -31.61
C THR A 73 -15.93 -22.22 -31.24
N SER A 74 -16.20 -22.05 -29.95
CA SER A 74 -17.02 -20.96 -29.42
C SER A 74 -16.34 -20.35 -28.19
N GLY A 75 -16.75 -19.14 -27.80
CA GLY A 75 -16.14 -18.42 -26.68
C GLY A 75 -16.50 -16.93 -26.65
N TRP A 76 -15.93 -16.20 -25.69
CA TRP A 76 -16.18 -14.77 -25.51
C TRP A 76 -15.02 -13.92 -26.04
N GLY A 77 -15.33 -12.92 -26.87
CA GLY A 77 -14.34 -12.00 -27.42
C GLY A 77 -13.39 -12.65 -28.42
N LYS A 78 -12.07 -12.54 -28.20
CA LYS A 78 -11.02 -13.07 -29.09
C LYS A 78 -10.56 -14.50 -28.75
N HIS A 79 -11.07 -15.14 -27.69
CA HIS A 79 -10.70 -16.49 -27.29
C HIS A 79 -11.79 -17.49 -27.74
N LEU A 80 -11.44 -18.43 -28.62
CA LEU A 80 -12.33 -19.49 -29.10
C LEU A 80 -11.76 -20.86 -28.74
N PHE A 81 -12.60 -21.77 -28.25
CA PHE A 81 -12.20 -23.11 -27.85
C PHE A 81 -13.28 -24.15 -28.20
N TYR A 82 -12.88 -25.40 -28.29
CA TYR A 82 -13.77 -26.56 -28.39
C TYR A 82 -13.72 -27.33 -27.06
N HIS A 83 -14.83 -27.94 -26.66
CA HIS A 83 -14.89 -28.81 -25.50
C HIS A 83 -15.96 -29.89 -25.68
N THR A 84 -15.70 -31.09 -25.18
CA THR A 84 -16.67 -32.20 -25.17
C THR A 84 -16.42 -33.14 -24.00
N HIS A 85 -17.37 -34.03 -23.73
CA HIS A 85 -17.32 -34.99 -22.62
C HIS A 85 -17.12 -36.41 -23.13
N VAL A 86 -16.02 -37.03 -22.74
CA VAL A 86 -15.66 -38.40 -23.12
C VAL A 86 -15.69 -39.33 -21.90
N PRO A 87 -15.88 -40.66 -22.08
CA PRO A 87 -15.80 -41.61 -20.97
C PRO A 87 -14.48 -41.50 -20.23
N ALA A 88 -14.55 -41.53 -18.90
CA ALA A 88 -13.42 -41.32 -18.01
C ALA A 88 -12.52 -42.56 -17.93
N ARG A 89 -11.87 -42.93 -19.04
CA ARG A 89 -10.93 -44.06 -19.14
C ARG A 89 -9.70 -43.69 -19.98
N PRO A 90 -8.55 -44.35 -19.78
CA PRO A 90 -7.42 -44.17 -20.67
C PRO A 90 -7.80 -44.47 -22.13
N ALA A 91 -7.62 -43.51 -23.02
CA ALA A 91 -8.02 -43.60 -24.42
C ALA A 91 -7.24 -42.59 -25.28
N SER A 92 -7.08 -42.93 -26.56
CA SER A 92 -6.53 -42.04 -27.57
C SER A 92 -7.65 -41.42 -28.38
N TYR A 93 -7.53 -40.12 -28.63
CA TYR A 93 -8.47 -39.33 -29.40
C TYR A 93 -7.78 -38.69 -30.59
N ILE A 94 -8.48 -38.64 -31.71
CA ILE A 94 -8.07 -37.93 -32.92
C ILE A 94 -8.92 -36.68 -33.01
N ILE A 95 -8.28 -35.51 -33.13
CA ILE A 95 -8.96 -34.22 -33.16
C ILE A 95 -8.63 -33.59 -34.50
N LYS A 96 -9.64 -33.42 -35.34
CA LYS A 96 -9.54 -32.79 -36.66
C LYS A 96 -10.16 -31.40 -36.58
N ALA A 97 -9.42 -30.38 -36.99
CA ALA A 97 -9.95 -29.03 -37.15
C ALA A 97 -9.94 -28.60 -38.62
N GLU A 98 -11.03 -27.98 -39.04
CA GLU A 98 -11.27 -27.49 -40.40
C GLU A 98 -11.78 -26.04 -40.31
N CYS A 99 -11.19 -25.15 -41.11
CA CYS A 99 -11.59 -23.76 -41.17
C CYS A 99 -11.49 -23.29 -42.63
N GLU A 100 -12.50 -22.56 -43.09
CA GLU A 100 -12.56 -22.05 -44.46
C GLU A 100 -11.36 -21.13 -44.74
N GLY A 101 -10.70 -21.31 -45.88
CA GLY A 101 -9.46 -20.60 -46.19
C GLY A 101 -8.20 -21.10 -45.46
N TYR A 102 -8.28 -22.22 -44.74
CA TYR A 102 -7.14 -22.86 -44.08
C TYR A 102 -6.99 -24.34 -44.47
N GLU A 103 -5.79 -24.87 -44.32
CA GLU A 103 -5.50 -26.31 -44.37
C GLU A 103 -6.03 -26.99 -43.11
N SER A 104 -6.76 -28.10 -43.28
CA SER A 104 -7.24 -28.90 -42.16
C SER A 104 -6.07 -29.58 -41.45
N LYS A 105 -6.20 -29.80 -40.14
CA LYS A 105 -5.15 -30.42 -39.33
C LYS A 105 -5.74 -31.41 -38.36
N CYS A 106 -5.09 -32.56 -38.25
CA CYS A 106 -5.39 -33.58 -37.25
C CYS A 106 -4.28 -33.63 -36.20
N ILE A 107 -4.65 -33.78 -34.94
CA ILE A 107 -3.72 -34.14 -33.86
C ILE A 107 -4.22 -35.40 -33.16
N ASN A 108 -3.30 -36.23 -32.72
CA ASN A 108 -3.60 -37.37 -31.86
C ASN A 108 -3.21 -37.03 -30.43
N HIS A 109 -4.10 -37.26 -29.48
CA HIS A 109 -3.82 -37.05 -28.07
C HIS A 109 -4.31 -38.21 -27.22
N THR A 110 -3.43 -38.73 -26.37
CA THR A 110 -3.72 -39.88 -25.50
C THR A 110 -3.88 -39.44 -24.06
N ILE A 111 -5.04 -39.75 -23.48
CA ILE A 111 -5.27 -39.67 -22.04
C ILE A 111 -4.71 -40.95 -21.43
N LYS A 112 -3.59 -40.85 -20.72
CA LYS A 112 -2.95 -42.01 -20.05
C LYS A 112 -3.51 -42.26 -18.64
N TYR A 113 -3.81 -41.20 -17.89
CA TYR A 113 -4.24 -41.28 -16.50
C TYR A 113 -5.47 -40.41 -16.25
N ILE A 114 -6.58 -41.03 -15.86
CA ILE A 114 -7.80 -40.31 -15.45
C ILE A 114 -7.62 -39.76 -14.04
N ALA A 115 -7.45 -40.67 -13.07
CA ALA A 115 -7.18 -40.35 -11.66
C ALA A 115 -8.07 -39.22 -11.11
N ARG A 116 -7.47 -38.09 -10.67
CA ARG A 116 -8.18 -36.94 -10.09
C ARG A 116 -8.39 -35.79 -11.08
N ASN A 117 -8.06 -35.98 -12.36
CA ASN A 117 -8.27 -34.96 -13.39
C ASN A 117 -9.77 -34.75 -13.66
N LYS A 118 -10.20 -33.48 -13.63
CA LYS A 118 -11.58 -33.09 -13.98
C LYS A 118 -11.73 -32.77 -15.48
N SER A 119 -10.63 -32.33 -16.11
CA SER A 119 -10.58 -32.03 -17.53
C SER A 119 -9.16 -32.17 -18.08
N PHE A 120 -9.07 -32.39 -19.39
CA PHE A 120 -7.81 -32.52 -20.13
C PHE A 120 -7.72 -31.44 -21.22
N SER A 121 -6.69 -30.59 -21.13
CA SER A 121 -6.35 -29.63 -22.17
C SER A 121 -5.53 -30.31 -23.25
N PHE A 122 -6.00 -30.23 -24.48
CA PHE A 122 -5.34 -30.79 -25.65
C PHE A 122 -4.47 -29.71 -26.32
N PRO A 123 -3.38 -30.08 -27.02
CA PRO A 123 -2.54 -29.12 -27.72
C PRO A 123 -3.33 -28.27 -28.74
N SER A 124 -2.97 -27.00 -28.87
CA SER A 124 -3.58 -26.10 -29.87
C SER A 124 -3.42 -26.65 -31.28
N LEU A 125 -4.50 -26.69 -32.06
CA LEU A 125 -4.45 -27.00 -33.49
C LEU A 125 -4.06 -25.74 -34.26
N LEU A 126 -2.79 -25.69 -34.70
CA LEU A 126 -2.26 -24.59 -35.50
C LEU A 126 -2.50 -24.84 -37.01
N LEU A 127 -3.43 -24.12 -37.63
CA LEU A 127 -3.76 -24.24 -39.05
C LEU A 127 -2.95 -23.24 -39.90
N LYS A 128 -2.59 -23.65 -41.12
CA LYS A 128 -1.94 -22.78 -42.11
C LYS A 128 -3.00 -22.19 -43.04
N LYS A 129 -2.94 -20.87 -43.27
CA LYS A 129 -3.85 -20.21 -44.21
C LYS A 129 -3.51 -20.65 -45.64
N LYS A 130 -4.53 -21.04 -46.40
CA LYS A 130 -4.41 -21.31 -47.84
C LYS A 130 -4.23 -19.97 -48.55
N PHE A 131 -3.17 -19.83 -49.36
CA PHE A 131 -2.98 -18.64 -50.18
C PHE A 131 -3.92 -18.71 -51.39
N ASN A 132 -4.99 -17.90 -51.36
CA ASN A 132 -5.75 -17.49 -52.54
C ASN A 132 -6.00 -15.97 -52.44
N GLN A 133 -5.88 -15.30 -53.58
CA GLN A 133 -5.85 -13.86 -53.77
C GLN A 133 -7.24 -13.21 -53.62
N ASP A 134 -7.25 -12.06 -52.94
CA ASP A 134 -8.23 -10.97 -52.92
C ASP A 134 -9.71 -11.24 -52.64
N VAL A 135 -10.16 -10.78 -51.45
CA VAL A 135 -11.53 -10.29 -51.25
C VAL A 135 -11.45 -9.01 -50.41
N ALA A 136 -11.84 -7.88 -51.03
CA ALA A 136 -12.09 -6.61 -50.38
C ALA A 136 -13.45 -6.67 -49.66
N LEU A 137 -13.50 -6.20 -48.41
CA LEU A 137 -14.72 -6.07 -47.63
C LEU A 137 -15.14 -4.59 -47.61
N ASP A 138 -16.39 -4.35 -48.02
CA ASP A 138 -17.07 -3.05 -47.92
C ASP A 138 -17.30 -2.68 -46.45
N ASP A 139 -16.89 -1.45 -46.10
CA ASP A 139 -17.15 -0.83 -44.81
C ASP A 139 -18.61 -0.37 -44.74
N VAL A 140 -19.40 -1.01 -43.88
CA VAL A 140 -20.71 -0.49 -43.46
C VAL A 140 -20.50 0.52 -42.32
N VAL A 141 -20.79 1.79 -42.60
CA VAL A 141 -20.87 2.84 -41.58
C VAL A 141 -22.16 2.68 -40.78
N VAL A 142 -22.02 2.18 -39.55
CA VAL A 142 -23.09 2.30 -38.54
C VAL A 142 -22.85 3.59 -37.77
N THR A 143 -23.65 4.62 -38.06
CA THR A 143 -23.81 5.81 -37.21
C THR A 143 -24.58 5.41 -35.96
N GLY A 144 -23.87 4.76 -35.04
CA GLY A 144 -24.35 4.49 -33.70
C GLY A 144 -24.26 5.76 -32.86
N THR A 145 -25.36 6.13 -32.21
CA THR A 145 -25.36 7.10 -31.12
C THR A 145 -24.30 6.69 -30.11
N LYS A 146 -23.35 7.58 -29.80
CA LYS A 146 -22.23 7.28 -28.90
C LYS A 146 -22.76 7.02 -27.49
N VAL A 147 -22.89 5.75 -27.12
CA VAL A 147 -23.26 5.35 -25.76
C VAL A 147 -22.05 5.65 -24.85
N LYS A 148 -22.22 6.58 -23.90
CA LYS A 148 -21.17 7.00 -22.95
C LYS A 148 -20.71 5.86 -22.03
N LEU A 149 -21.64 4.99 -21.64
CA LEU A 149 -21.41 3.86 -20.76
C LEU A 149 -22.25 2.66 -21.20
N ALA A 150 -21.62 1.50 -21.37
CA ALA A 150 -22.30 0.24 -21.62
C ALA A 150 -21.85 -0.83 -20.63
N TYR A 151 -22.80 -1.62 -20.13
CA TYR A 151 -22.51 -2.85 -19.39
C TYR A 151 -22.37 -3.98 -20.42
N ARG A 152 -21.23 -4.67 -20.43
CA ARG A 152 -20.99 -5.87 -21.24
C ARG A 152 -20.71 -7.04 -20.28
N GLY A 153 -21.79 -7.69 -19.84
CA GLY A 153 -21.72 -8.61 -18.69
C GLY A 153 -21.14 -7.90 -17.47
N ASP A 154 -20.10 -8.49 -16.90
CA ASP A 154 -19.33 -8.08 -15.72
C ASP A 154 -18.46 -6.83 -15.96
N THR A 155 -18.36 -6.35 -17.21
CA THR A 155 -17.46 -5.24 -17.59
C THR A 155 -18.22 -3.93 -17.82
N LEU A 156 -17.82 -2.89 -17.11
CA LEU A 156 -18.21 -1.51 -17.39
C LEU A 156 -17.33 -0.94 -18.51
N VAL A 157 -17.91 -0.61 -19.66
CA VAL A 157 -17.20 -0.02 -20.79
C VAL A 157 -17.60 1.43 -20.96
N PHE A 158 -16.63 2.33 -20.85
CA PHE A 158 -16.77 3.76 -21.07
C PHE A 158 -16.17 4.13 -22.42
N ASN A 159 -16.98 4.65 -23.33
CA ASN A 159 -16.47 5.09 -24.63
C ASN A 159 -15.77 6.44 -24.44
N ALA A 160 -14.45 6.46 -24.64
CA ALA A 160 -13.65 7.67 -24.44
C ALA A 160 -14.24 8.81 -25.28
N SER A 161 -14.47 8.59 -26.58
CA SER A 161 -14.96 9.60 -27.54
C SER A 161 -16.36 10.18 -27.28
N ALA A 162 -17.06 9.70 -26.26
CA ALA A 162 -18.35 10.20 -25.81
C ALA A 162 -18.23 11.21 -24.65
N PHE A 163 -17.02 11.39 -24.10
CA PHE A 163 -16.68 12.39 -23.09
C PHE A 163 -16.14 13.65 -23.74
N ASN A 164 -16.58 14.81 -23.25
CA ASN A 164 -16.16 16.10 -23.76
C ASN A 164 -14.96 16.59 -22.94
N VAL A 165 -13.80 15.99 -23.20
CA VAL A 165 -12.54 16.34 -22.53
C VAL A 165 -11.81 17.36 -23.41
N PRO A 166 -11.34 18.50 -22.88
CA PRO A 166 -10.63 19.50 -23.66
C PRO A 166 -9.43 18.92 -24.42
N ASP A 167 -9.18 19.42 -25.63
CA ASP A 167 -8.01 19.04 -26.41
C ASP A 167 -6.73 19.31 -25.62
N GLY A 168 -5.78 18.36 -25.62
CA GLY A 168 -4.57 18.44 -24.80
C GLY A 168 -4.75 17.98 -23.34
N SER A 169 -5.88 17.37 -22.96
CA SER A 169 -6.02 16.72 -21.65
C SER A 169 -5.36 15.32 -21.59
N MET A 170 -5.02 14.86 -20.39
CA MET A 170 -4.47 13.52 -20.16
C MET A 170 -5.58 12.54 -19.72
N LEU A 171 -5.21 11.28 -19.51
CA LEU A 171 -6.11 10.21 -19.07
C LEU A 171 -6.79 10.57 -17.74
N ASP A 172 -6.12 11.28 -16.84
CA ASP A 172 -6.68 11.76 -15.56
C ASP A 172 -8.00 12.53 -15.73
N ALA A 173 -8.05 13.44 -16.70
CA ALA A 173 -9.24 14.25 -17.00
C ALA A 173 -10.38 13.40 -17.57
N LEU A 174 -10.07 12.37 -18.37
CA LEU A 174 -11.06 11.41 -18.84
C LEU A 174 -11.65 10.61 -17.68
N VAL A 175 -10.79 10.05 -16.82
CA VAL A 175 -11.22 9.25 -15.66
C VAL A 175 -12.11 10.07 -14.74
N ARG A 176 -11.79 11.35 -14.51
CA ARG A 176 -12.63 12.27 -13.72
C ARG A 176 -14.01 12.53 -14.34
N GLN A 177 -14.14 12.46 -15.67
CA GLN A 177 -15.41 12.65 -16.35
C GLN A 177 -16.27 11.37 -16.43
N MET A 178 -15.75 10.22 -15.98
CA MET A 178 -16.49 8.96 -16.03
C MET A 178 -17.59 8.89 -14.94
N PRO A 179 -18.82 8.51 -15.31
CA PRO A 179 -19.90 8.28 -14.35
C PRO A 179 -19.50 7.24 -13.31
N GLY A 180 -19.47 7.66 -12.05
CA GLY A 180 -19.11 6.83 -10.91
C GLY A 180 -17.64 6.55 -10.71
N ALA A 181 -16.75 7.19 -11.48
CA ALA A 181 -15.35 7.26 -11.13
C ALA A 181 -15.09 8.39 -10.12
N GLU A 182 -14.18 8.15 -9.19
CA GLU A 182 -13.59 9.13 -8.29
C GLU A 182 -12.08 8.90 -8.33
N MET A 183 -11.28 9.97 -8.35
CA MET A 183 -9.82 9.84 -8.39
C MET A 183 -9.23 10.68 -7.26
N LYS A 184 -8.50 10.02 -6.35
CA LYS A 184 -7.82 10.63 -5.22
C LYS A 184 -6.52 11.31 -5.65
N SER A 185 -5.99 12.17 -4.80
CA SER A 185 -4.76 12.96 -5.04
C SER A 185 -3.51 12.10 -5.24
N ASN A 186 -3.45 10.92 -4.63
CA ASN A 186 -2.32 9.99 -4.76
C ASN A 186 -2.36 9.12 -6.04
N GLY A 187 -3.31 9.36 -6.96
CA GLY A 187 -3.50 8.55 -8.17
C GLY A 187 -4.34 7.29 -7.97
N ASP A 188 -4.93 7.07 -6.78
CA ASP A 188 -5.90 6.00 -6.55
C ASP A 188 -7.21 6.33 -7.27
N ILE A 189 -7.67 5.42 -8.11
CA ILE A 189 -8.94 5.53 -8.84
C ILE A 189 -9.96 4.65 -8.13
N TYR A 190 -11.18 5.13 -7.95
CA TYR A 190 -12.33 4.39 -7.45
C TYR A 190 -13.39 4.40 -8.54
N VAL A 191 -14.02 3.28 -8.83
CA VAL A 191 -15.17 3.21 -9.73
C VAL A 191 -16.31 2.53 -8.98
N ASN A 192 -17.45 3.21 -8.89
CA ASN A 192 -18.62 2.82 -8.10
C ASN A 192 -18.26 2.46 -6.64
N GLY A 193 -17.39 3.27 -6.02
CA GLY A 193 -16.97 3.09 -4.63
C GLY A 193 -15.94 1.97 -4.40
N LYS A 194 -15.47 1.28 -5.45
CA LYS A 194 -14.42 0.25 -5.38
C LYS A 194 -13.09 0.79 -5.93
N LYS A 195 -12.03 0.75 -5.11
CA LYS A 195 -10.67 1.12 -5.51
C LYS A 195 -10.20 0.21 -6.65
N ILE A 196 -9.63 0.82 -7.69
CA ILE A 196 -8.91 0.17 -8.77
C ILE A 196 -7.55 -0.25 -8.21
N ASP A 197 -7.31 -1.55 -8.17
CA ASP A 197 -6.07 -2.15 -7.68
C ASP A 197 -4.93 -1.94 -8.70
N CYS A 198 -5.22 -2.02 -10.01
CA CYS A 198 -4.25 -1.85 -11.09
C CYS A 198 -4.82 -1.13 -12.32
N LEU A 199 -4.04 -0.21 -12.91
CA LEU A 199 -4.32 0.42 -14.20
C LEU A 199 -3.59 -0.33 -15.33
N LEU A 200 -4.33 -0.74 -16.38
CA LEU A 200 -3.83 -1.51 -17.52
C LEU A 200 -3.87 -0.65 -18.79
N LEU A 201 -2.99 -0.94 -19.74
CA LEU A 201 -2.99 -0.37 -21.09
C LEU A 201 -3.10 -1.51 -22.10
N ASN A 202 -4.22 -1.58 -22.84
CA ASN A 202 -4.56 -2.69 -23.75
C ASN A 202 -4.44 -4.08 -23.09
N GLY A 203 -4.89 -4.22 -21.85
CA GLY A 203 -4.92 -5.45 -21.07
C GLY A 203 -3.62 -5.81 -20.35
N LYS A 204 -2.60 -4.93 -20.41
CA LYS A 204 -1.27 -5.16 -19.79
C LYS A 204 -0.96 -4.13 -18.72
N ASP A 205 -0.34 -4.56 -17.61
CA ASP A 205 -0.04 -3.70 -16.46
C ASP A 205 0.90 -2.54 -16.84
N PHE A 206 0.62 -1.33 -16.34
CA PHE A 206 1.44 -0.13 -16.56
C PHE A 206 1.96 0.40 -15.22
N PHE A 207 3.28 0.28 -14.98
CA PHE A 207 3.93 0.64 -13.71
C PHE A 207 3.15 0.15 -12.48
N LYS A 208 3.25 -1.14 -12.15
CA LYS A 208 2.53 -1.77 -11.03
C LYS A 208 2.67 -0.94 -9.74
N GLY A 209 1.55 -0.38 -9.26
CA GLY A 209 1.49 0.46 -8.05
C GLY A 209 1.81 1.95 -8.22
N LYS A 210 2.16 2.44 -9.42
CA LYS A 210 2.42 3.86 -9.72
C LYS A 210 1.49 4.36 -10.85
N ASN A 211 0.18 4.23 -10.65
CA ASN A 211 -0.86 4.62 -11.63
C ASN A 211 -0.71 6.06 -12.13
N GLN A 212 -0.16 6.96 -11.31
CA GLN A 212 0.02 8.37 -11.61
C GLN A 212 0.85 8.64 -12.87
N VAL A 213 1.86 7.81 -13.16
CA VAL A 213 2.69 7.98 -14.36
C VAL A 213 1.85 7.87 -15.64
N MET A 214 0.86 6.96 -15.70
CA MET A 214 0.00 6.81 -16.88
C MET A 214 -1.03 7.92 -16.97
N LEU A 215 -1.67 8.22 -15.84
CA LEU A 215 -2.70 9.26 -15.73
C LEU A 215 -2.17 10.61 -16.19
N ASP A 216 -0.90 10.88 -15.88
CA ASP A 216 -0.23 12.14 -16.16
C ASP A 216 0.34 12.24 -17.58
N ASN A 217 0.56 11.11 -18.27
CA ASN A 217 1.31 11.08 -19.52
C ASN A 217 0.60 10.42 -20.71
N LEU A 218 -0.57 9.79 -20.52
CA LEU A 218 -1.32 9.22 -21.63
C LEU A 218 -2.34 10.24 -22.16
N PRO A 219 -2.19 10.77 -23.40
CA PRO A 219 -3.13 11.76 -23.90
C PRO A 219 -4.51 11.14 -24.15
N TYR A 220 -5.56 11.83 -23.73
CA TYR A 220 -6.94 11.34 -23.84
C TYR A 220 -7.32 10.95 -25.28
N TYR A 221 -6.90 11.72 -26.28
CA TYR A 221 -7.26 11.47 -27.70
C TYR A 221 -6.76 10.13 -28.23
N THR A 222 -5.77 9.51 -27.58
CA THR A 222 -5.24 8.19 -27.94
C THR A 222 -6.13 7.05 -27.45
N VAL A 223 -6.98 7.32 -26.46
CA VAL A 223 -7.86 6.34 -25.81
C VAL A 223 -9.11 6.12 -26.65
N LYS A 224 -9.47 4.85 -26.85
CA LYS A 224 -10.72 4.41 -27.49
C LYS A 224 -11.82 4.19 -26.46
N GLU A 225 -11.53 3.37 -25.45
CA GLU A 225 -12.48 2.97 -24.41
C GLU A 225 -11.75 2.63 -23.11
N LEU A 226 -12.40 2.86 -21.97
CA LEU A 226 -11.95 2.43 -20.65
C LEU A 226 -12.84 1.28 -20.18
N LYS A 227 -12.24 0.16 -19.78
CA LYS A 227 -12.96 -1.02 -19.28
C LYS A 227 -12.67 -1.19 -17.81
N VAL A 228 -13.70 -1.35 -17.01
CA VAL A 228 -13.55 -1.60 -15.57
C VAL A 228 -14.22 -2.93 -15.25
N TYR A 229 -13.44 -3.86 -14.71
CA TYR A 229 -13.90 -5.22 -14.45
C TYR A 229 -13.06 -5.88 -13.35
N ASP A 230 -13.61 -6.96 -12.77
CA ASP A 230 -12.88 -7.82 -11.84
C ASP A 230 -12.02 -8.82 -12.61
N ARG A 231 -10.70 -8.77 -12.36
CA ARG A 231 -9.70 -9.67 -12.96
C ARG A 231 -9.18 -10.58 -11.85
N SER A 232 -9.18 -11.89 -12.06
CA SER A 232 -8.59 -12.83 -11.09
C SER A 232 -7.17 -12.40 -10.73
N SER A 233 -6.78 -12.51 -9.45
CA SER A 233 -5.44 -12.09 -9.00
C SER A 233 -4.37 -12.81 -9.80
N GLU A 234 -3.18 -12.22 -9.90
CA GLU A 234 -2.06 -12.82 -10.63
C GLU A 234 -1.84 -14.28 -10.20
N LYS A 235 -1.75 -14.54 -8.88
CA LYS A 235 -1.65 -15.89 -8.33
C LYS A 235 -2.86 -16.77 -8.63
N SER A 236 -4.08 -16.25 -8.59
CA SER A 236 -5.29 -17.03 -8.92
C SER A 236 -5.33 -17.45 -10.40
N ARG A 237 -4.91 -16.56 -11.32
CA ARG A 237 -4.76 -16.87 -12.76
C ARG A 237 -3.71 -17.94 -12.98
N LEU A 238 -2.57 -17.80 -12.32
CA LEU A 238 -1.46 -18.76 -12.38
C LEU A 238 -1.88 -20.17 -11.94
N MET A 239 -2.64 -20.24 -10.84
CA MET A 239 -3.13 -21.50 -10.30
C MET A 239 -4.37 -22.04 -11.02
N GLY A 240 -4.90 -21.29 -11.99
CA GLY A 240 -6.13 -21.60 -12.74
C GLY A 240 -7.38 -21.71 -11.86
N LYS A 241 -7.34 -21.13 -10.65
CA LYS A 241 -8.38 -21.22 -9.63
C LYS A 241 -8.39 -19.95 -8.79
N GLU A 242 -9.57 -19.45 -8.46
CA GLU A 242 -9.73 -18.35 -7.52
C GLU A 242 -9.25 -18.78 -6.13
N MET A 243 -8.14 -18.20 -5.67
CA MET A 243 -7.51 -18.48 -4.38
C MET A 243 -7.35 -17.21 -3.53
N GLU A 244 -7.47 -16.06 -4.17
CA GLU A 244 -7.38 -14.74 -3.55
C GLU A 244 -8.52 -13.86 -4.07
N LYS A 245 -8.67 -12.69 -3.45
CA LYS A 245 -9.59 -11.67 -3.95
C LYS A 245 -9.21 -11.28 -5.39
N LYS A 246 -10.21 -11.12 -6.26
CA LYS A 246 -10.02 -10.57 -7.61
C LYS A 246 -9.53 -9.13 -7.55
N ASP A 247 -8.56 -8.79 -8.39
CA ASP A 247 -8.07 -7.42 -8.60
C ASP A 247 -9.14 -6.65 -9.39
N TYR A 248 -9.55 -5.49 -8.89
CA TYR A 248 -10.43 -4.60 -9.65
C TYR A 248 -9.59 -3.72 -10.55
N VAL A 249 -9.68 -3.90 -11.86
CA VAL A 249 -8.76 -3.25 -12.80
C VAL A 249 -9.48 -2.28 -13.71
N MET A 250 -8.76 -1.24 -14.12
CA MET A 250 -9.18 -0.34 -15.20
C MET A 250 -8.24 -0.53 -16.39
N ASP A 251 -8.76 -1.09 -17.49
CA ASP A 251 -8.04 -1.27 -18.74
C ASP A 251 -8.32 -0.14 -19.72
N VAL A 252 -7.24 0.54 -20.12
CA VAL A 252 -7.23 1.63 -21.08
C VAL A 252 -6.94 1.10 -22.46
N ALA A 253 -7.98 0.97 -23.28
CA ALA A 253 -7.84 0.52 -24.66
C ALA A 253 -7.52 1.72 -25.57
N LEU A 254 -6.43 1.64 -26.32
CA LEU A 254 -6.03 2.66 -27.29
C LEU A 254 -6.78 2.49 -28.62
N LYS A 255 -6.91 3.58 -29.40
CA LYS A 255 -7.41 3.48 -30.79
C LYS A 255 -6.40 2.72 -31.65
N ARG A 256 -6.87 2.06 -32.71
CA ARG A 256 -6.05 1.19 -33.57
C ARG A 256 -4.88 1.94 -34.24
N GLU A 257 -5.10 3.19 -34.63
CA GLU A 257 -4.05 4.08 -35.16
C GLU A 257 -2.95 4.44 -34.12
N TYR A 258 -3.24 4.25 -32.83
CA TYR A 258 -2.32 4.38 -31.70
C TYR A 258 -2.15 3.02 -31.00
N SER A 259 -2.18 1.89 -31.71
CA SER A 259 -1.91 0.56 -31.11
C SER A 259 -0.44 0.12 -31.27
N ARG A 260 0.32 0.83 -32.11
CA ARG A 260 1.79 0.76 -32.23
C ARG A 260 2.30 2.17 -32.44
N GLY A 261 3.38 2.59 -31.78
CA GLY A 261 3.93 3.92 -32.03
C GLY A 261 4.78 4.49 -30.92
N TYR A 262 5.05 5.78 -31.05
CA TYR A 262 5.83 6.58 -30.09
C TYR A 262 4.96 7.70 -29.53
N ILE A 263 4.97 7.87 -28.22
CA ILE A 263 4.39 9.02 -27.51
C ILE A 263 5.53 9.69 -26.75
N ALA A 264 5.64 11.01 -26.83
CA ALA A 264 6.54 11.79 -26.00
C ALA A 264 5.83 13.04 -25.49
N ASN A 265 6.03 13.36 -24.22
CA ASN A 265 5.53 14.59 -23.60
C ASN A 265 6.69 15.31 -22.93
N MET A 266 6.63 16.64 -22.99
CA MET A 266 7.58 17.53 -22.32
C MET A 266 6.78 18.61 -21.61
N GLU A 267 7.17 18.96 -20.40
CA GLU A 267 6.59 20.06 -19.63
C GLU A 267 7.72 20.86 -18.99
N ALA A 268 7.63 22.18 -19.06
CA ALA A 268 8.49 23.09 -18.34
C ALA A 268 7.63 24.18 -17.70
N ALA A 269 7.92 24.54 -16.46
CA ALA A 269 7.23 25.59 -15.74
C ALA A 269 8.18 26.39 -14.86
N GLY A 270 7.88 27.67 -14.72
CA GLY A 270 8.56 28.59 -13.82
C GLY A 270 7.55 29.52 -13.16
N GLY A 271 7.85 29.96 -11.94
CA GLY A 271 6.93 30.77 -11.14
C GLY A 271 7.60 31.61 -10.07
N SER A 272 6.77 32.30 -9.28
CA SER A 272 7.20 33.06 -8.10
C SER A 272 7.83 32.16 -7.04
N GLU A 273 8.51 32.75 -6.04
CA GLU A 273 9.16 32.00 -4.94
C GLU A 273 10.21 30.98 -5.44
N ASP A 274 10.89 31.27 -6.56
CA ASP A 274 11.87 30.41 -7.23
C ASP A 274 11.35 29.00 -7.57
N ARG A 275 10.05 28.89 -7.88
CA ARG A 275 9.42 27.61 -8.22
C ARG A 275 9.68 27.21 -9.67
N TYR A 276 10.04 25.96 -9.87
CA TYR A 276 10.28 25.37 -11.19
C TYR A 276 9.83 23.92 -11.27
N LEU A 277 9.49 23.50 -12.49
CA LEU A 277 9.17 22.12 -12.83
C LEU A 277 9.61 21.83 -14.26
N ALA A 278 10.25 20.68 -14.47
CA ALA A 278 10.56 20.15 -15.79
C ALA A 278 10.31 18.65 -15.81
N ARG A 279 9.55 18.18 -16.80
CA ARG A 279 9.19 16.77 -16.97
C ARG A 279 9.37 16.33 -18.40
N LEU A 280 9.84 15.10 -18.56
CA LEU A 280 9.99 14.42 -19.82
C LEU A 280 9.39 13.03 -19.71
N PHE A 281 8.68 12.60 -20.74
CA PHE A 281 8.14 11.26 -20.84
C PHE A 281 8.26 10.79 -22.28
N GLY A 282 8.66 9.53 -22.47
CA GLY A 282 8.71 8.83 -23.73
C GLY A 282 8.14 7.43 -23.57
N LEU A 283 7.36 6.97 -24.54
CA LEU A 283 6.73 5.66 -24.55
C LEU A 283 6.78 5.08 -25.96
N TYR A 284 7.43 3.93 -26.08
CA TYR A 284 7.39 3.06 -27.24
C TYR A 284 6.54 1.83 -26.91
N TYR A 285 5.64 1.45 -27.81
CA TYR A 285 4.76 0.31 -27.58
C TYR A 285 4.40 -0.42 -28.88
N THR A 286 4.24 -1.74 -28.75
CA THR A 286 3.84 -2.71 -29.77
C THR A 286 2.83 -3.68 -29.18
N ASP A 287 2.34 -4.64 -29.98
CA ASP A 287 1.40 -5.68 -29.51
C ASP A 287 1.99 -6.55 -28.38
N ASN A 288 3.32 -6.70 -28.34
CA ASN A 288 4.00 -7.63 -27.44
C ASN A 288 4.97 -6.98 -26.45
N SER A 289 5.47 -5.78 -26.75
CA SER A 289 6.48 -5.11 -25.93
C SER A 289 6.20 -3.61 -25.78
N ARG A 290 6.49 -3.08 -24.60
CA ARG A 290 6.40 -1.68 -24.21
C ARG A 290 7.68 -1.27 -23.50
N ILE A 291 8.19 -0.10 -23.81
CA ILE A 291 9.29 0.54 -23.09
C ILE A 291 8.91 2.01 -22.88
N SER A 292 9.04 2.51 -21.66
CA SER A 292 8.87 3.92 -21.36
C SER A 292 10.04 4.47 -20.57
N VAL A 293 10.33 5.75 -20.78
CA VAL A 293 11.40 6.50 -20.12
C VAL A 293 10.77 7.78 -19.60
N PHE A 294 11.13 8.18 -18.39
CA PHE A 294 10.67 9.45 -17.83
C PHE A 294 11.77 10.17 -17.08
N GLY A 295 11.66 11.48 -17.00
CA GLY A 295 12.48 12.38 -16.19
C GLY A 295 11.60 13.42 -15.52
N ASN A 296 11.91 13.79 -14.28
CA ASN A 296 11.18 14.79 -13.52
C ASN A 296 12.13 15.56 -12.60
N LEU A 297 12.10 16.89 -12.70
CA LEU A 297 12.86 17.85 -11.90
C LEU A 297 11.87 18.88 -11.37
N ASN A 298 11.73 19.05 -10.05
CA ASN A 298 10.82 20.06 -9.49
C ASN A 298 11.15 20.39 -8.03
N ASN A 299 10.70 21.56 -7.57
CA ASN A 299 10.75 21.99 -6.17
C ASN A 299 9.37 22.44 -5.63
N THR A 300 8.28 21.99 -6.27
CA THR A 300 6.90 22.35 -5.90
C THR A 300 6.24 21.31 -4.99
N ASN A 301 7.04 20.49 -4.28
CA ASN A 301 6.60 19.29 -3.51
C ASN A 301 5.56 18.46 -4.27
N GLU A 302 5.72 18.33 -5.60
CA GLU A 302 4.57 18.12 -6.47
C GLU A 302 3.94 16.74 -6.32
N THR A 303 2.71 16.73 -5.82
CA THR A 303 1.79 15.57 -5.83
C THR A 303 0.34 16.01 -6.12
N ARG A 304 0.09 17.29 -6.44
CA ARG A 304 -1.26 17.88 -6.47
C ARG A 304 -1.52 18.58 -7.82
N ARG A 305 -2.78 18.62 -8.27
CA ARG A 305 -3.19 19.33 -9.50
C ARG A 305 -4.51 20.07 -9.26
N PRO A 306 -4.70 21.31 -9.74
CA PRO A 306 -5.99 21.98 -9.70
C PRO A 306 -7.09 21.10 -10.30
N GLY A 307 -8.19 20.91 -9.56
CA GLY A 307 -9.29 20.01 -9.91
C GLY A 307 -9.15 18.54 -9.44
N SER A 308 -8.12 18.17 -8.67
CA SER A 308 -8.04 16.85 -8.03
C SER A 308 -8.87 16.80 -6.73
N GLN A 309 -9.83 15.87 -6.64
CA GLN A 309 -10.55 15.54 -5.40
C GLN A 309 -9.62 14.73 -4.48
N GLY A 310 -8.67 15.40 -3.83
CA GLY A 310 -7.94 14.82 -2.70
C GLY A 310 -8.69 15.05 -1.39
N ASP A 311 -8.65 14.06 -0.50
CA ASP A 311 -8.96 14.18 0.94
C ASP A 311 -7.87 15.05 1.61
N TRP A 312 -7.72 16.28 1.14
CA TRP A 312 -6.78 17.24 1.69
C TRP A 312 -7.37 17.80 2.97
N SER A 313 -6.63 17.72 4.06
CA SER A 313 -6.78 18.56 5.25
C SER A 313 -5.44 19.27 5.47
N PRO A 314 -5.41 20.45 6.11
CA PRO A 314 -4.16 21.17 6.38
C PRO A 314 -3.12 20.32 7.16
N SER A 315 -3.61 19.37 7.96
CA SER A 315 -2.78 18.36 8.65
C SER A 315 -2.05 17.36 7.74
N ASN A 316 -2.49 17.19 6.50
CA ASN A 316 -1.95 16.24 5.51
C ASN A 316 -1.21 16.95 4.36
N SER A 317 -0.96 18.26 4.45
CA SER A 317 -0.12 18.97 3.48
C SER A 317 1.30 18.38 3.48
N PRO A 318 1.99 18.25 2.33
CA PRO A 318 3.40 17.90 2.29
C PRO A 318 4.18 18.83 3.23
N GLN A 319 4.71 18.26 4.30
CA GLN A 319 5.54 18.94 5.28
C GLN A 319 6.93 19.14 4.68
N GLY A 320 7.55 20.26 5.01
CA GLY A 320 8.86 20.62 4.49
C GLY A 320 8.84 21.17 3.08
N GLN A 321 10.04 21.46 2.59
CA GLN A 321 10.30 21.82 1.21
C GLN A 321 11.18 20.74 0.59
N LYS A 322 10.70 20.15 -0.50
CA LYS A 322 11.32 19.02 -1.20
C LYS A 322 11.62 19.38 -2.64
N THR A 323 12.89 19.26 -3.01
CA THR A 323 13.34 19.26 -4.39
C THR A 323 13.57 17.82 -4.83
N THR A 324 12.92 17.40 -5.92
CA THR A 324 13.02 16.04 -6.46
C THR A 324 13.59 16.08 -7.87
N ARG A 325 14.60 15.25 -8.10
CA ARG A 325 15.16 14.95 -9.42
C ARG A 325 15.11 13.45 -9.62
N GLN A 326 14.48 12.98 -10.69
CA GLN A 326 14.38 11.55 -10.94
C GLN A 326 14.40 11.22 -12.42
N VAL A 327 14.90 10.04 -12.73
CA VAL A 327 14.86 9.44 -14.06
C VAL A 327 14.52 7.96 -13.91
N GLY A 328 13.75 7.42 -14.84
CA GLY A 328 13.43 6.00 -14.80
C GLY A 328 13.03 5.41 -16.14
N VAL A 329 13.11 4.09 -16.20
CA VAL A 329 12.75 3.27 -17.35
C VAL A 329 11.79 2.18 -16.87
N ASP A 330 10.74 1.90 -17.64
CA ASP A 330 9.84 0.77 -17.45
C ASP A 330 9.77 -0.03 -18.74
N PHE A 331 9.73 -1.35 -18.61
CA PHE A 331 9.53 -2.24 -19.72
C PHE A 331 8.49 -3.31 -19.37
N ASN A 332 7.76 -3.74 -20.38
CA ASN A 332 6.85 -4.87 -20.30
C ASN A 332 6.91 -5.61 -21.63
N THR A 333 7.19 -6.90 -21.60
CA THR A 333 7.29 -7.74 -22.79
C THR A 333 6.60 -9.08 -22.56
N SER A 334 6.02 -9.61 -23.63
CA SER A 334 5.30 -10.88 -23.62
C SER A 334 5.59 -11.64 -24.90
N SER A 335 5.79 -12.96 -24.81
CA SER A 335 5.92 -13.81 -25.99
C SER A 335 4.65 -13.76 -26.85
N LYS A 336 4.75 -14.10 -28.14
CA LYS A 336 3.58 -14.13 -29.04
C LYS A 336 2.46 -15.06 -28.54
N SER A 337 2.83 -16.14 -27.84
CA SER A 337 1.89 -17.09 -27.23
C SER A 337 1.34 -16.63 -25.88
N GLN A 338 1.81 -15.50 -25.35
CA GLN A 338 1.52 -14.96 -24.01
C GLN A 338 1.90 -15.88 -22.84
N LYS A 339 2.64 -16.97 -23.09
CA LYS A 339 3.07 -17.91 -22.05
C LYS A 339 4.28 -17.45 -21.25
N ILE A 340 5.02 -16.49 -21.76
CA ILE A 340 6.17 -15.90 -21.06
C ILE A 340 5.94 -14.41 -21.05
N SER A 341 6.01 -13.81 -19.88
CA SER A 341 5.91 -12.36 -19.70
C SER A 341 6.94 -11.88 -18.71
N GLU A 342 7.49 -10.71 -19.00
CA GLU A 342 8.43 -10.04 -18.13
C GLU A 342 8.08 -8.56 -18.07
N GLN A 343 8.07 -8.00 -16.88
CA GLN A 343 7.89 -6.58 -16.67
C GLN A 343 8.82 -6.09 -15.58
N GLY A 344 9.29 -4.86 -15.71
CA GLY A 344 10.19 -4.29 -14.74
C GLY A 344 10.36 -2.80 -14.89
N ASN A 345 10.90 -2.17 -13.86
CA ASN A 345 11.30 -0.78 -13.90
C ASN A 345 12.60 -0.55 -13.13
N VAL A 346 13.31 0.49 -13.53
CA VAL A 346 14.52 0.98 -12.88
C VAL A 346 14.35 2.48 -12.70
N THR A 347 14.58 2.99 -11.48
CA THR A 347 14.45 4.41 -11.16
C THR A 347 15.67 4.88 -10.36
N PHE A 348 16.19 6.05 -10.71
CA PHE A 348 17.16 6.80 -9.93
C PHE A 348 16.50 8.10 -9.47
N ALA A 349 16.69 8.47 -8.20
CA ALA A 349 16.20 9.73 -7.68
C ALA A 349 17.21 10.41 -6.74
N TRP A 350 17.20 11.75 -6.77
CA TRP A 350 17.94 12.64 -5.90
C TRP A 350 16.94 13.59 -5.25
N ASP A 351 16.77 13.45 -3.95
CA ASP A 351 15.80 14.22 -3.17
C ASP A 351 16.50 15.06 -2.13
N ASN A 352 16.25 16.37 -2.14
CA ASN A 352 16.70 17.31 -1.12
C ASN A 352 15.48 17.81 -0.33
N THR A 353 15.51 17.64 1.00
CA THR A 353 14.41 18.03 1.89
C THR A 353 14.90 18.98 2.97
N HIS A 354 14.11 20.02 3.26
CA HIS A 354 14.27 20.93 4.39
C HIS A 354 12.98 20.98 5.22
N ASP A 355 13.06 20.47 6.45
CA ASP A 355 11.95 20.38 7.39
C ASP A 355 12.26 21.23 8.62
N LEU A 356 11.43 22.25 8.85
CA LEU A 356 11.43 23.07 10.06
C LEU A 356 10.17 22.74 10.86
N THR A 357 10.35 22.13 12.03
CA THR A 357 9.27 21.71 12.91
C THR A 357 9.33 22.48 14.22
N ARG A 358 8.18 22.99 14.67
CA ARG A 358 7.99 23.57 16.00
C ARG A 358 6.98 22.73 16.75
N SER A 359 7.33 22.28 17.95
CA SER A 359 6.45 21.41 18.73
C SER A 359 6.18 21.97 20.11
N SER A 360 4.95 21.78 20.59
CA SER A 360 4.55 21.95 21.99
C SER A 360 3.86 20.67 22.43
N GLN A 361 4.29 20.10 23.55
CA GLN A 361 3.74 18.88 24.10
C GLN A 361 3.38 19.07 25.56
N GLU A 362 2.27 18.47 25.97
CA GLU A 362 1.78 18.40 27.34
C GLU A 362 1.55 16.92 27.65
N ASN A 363 2.40 16.32 28.46
CA ASN A 363 2.26 14.93 28.89
C ASN A 363 1.46 14.86 30.18
N PHE A 364 0.44 14.02 30.20
CA PHE A 364 -0.35 13.75 31.41
C PHE A 364 0.38 12.73 32.26
N ALA A 365 0.65 13.09 33.50
CA ALA A 365 1.38 12.27 34.46
C ALA A 365 0.71 12.32 35.83
N SER A 366 1.07 11.39 36.72
CA SER A 366 0.29 11.09 37.93
C SER A 366 0.17 12.23 38.95
N ILE A 367 1.17 13.12 39.03
CA ILE A 367 1.20 14.24 39.99
C ILE A 367 0.84 15.57 39.32
N GLY A 368 1.22 15.77 38.07
CA GLY A 368 1.00 17.00 37.33
C GLY A 368 1.48 16.90 35.89
N ASN A 369 0.94 17.73 35.00
CA ASN A 369 1.28 17.65 33.58
C ASN A 369 2.71 18.18 33.33
N ILE A 370 3.41 17.54 32.40
CA ILE A 370 4.78 17.90 32.02
C ILE A 370 4.73 18.60 30.66
N TYR A 371 5.27 19.81 30.56
CA TYR A 371 5.21 20.59 29.34
C TYR A 371 6.58 20.60 28.65
N SER A 372 6.61 20.46 27.34
CA SER A 372 7.84 20.60 26.57
C SER A 372 7.60 21.39 25.28
N ARG A 373 8.64 22.10 24.85
CA ARG A 373 8.65 22.83 23.58
C ARG A 373 9.94 22.52 22.83
N SER A 374 9.87 22.48 21.51
CA SER A 374 11.05 22.27 20.67
C SER A 374 10.96 22.97 19.32
N ILE A 375 12.13 23.30 18.77
CA ILE A 375 12.32 23.76 17.39
C ILE A 375 13.41 22.90 16.78
N ASN A 376 13.06 22.17 15.73
CA ASN A 376 13.99 21.32 14.98
C ASN A 376 14.07 21.81 13.53
N ASP A 377 15.28 22.14 13.07
CA ASP A 377 15.62 22.38 11.67
C ASP A 377 16.41 21.16 11.18
N SER A 378 15.92 20.51 10.12
CA SER A 378 16.57 19.36 9.53
C SER A 378 16.66 19.45 8.02
N ARG A 379 17.79 18.98 7.50
CA ARG A 379 18.07 18.90 6.08
C ARG A 379 18.50 17.49 5.72
N SER A 380 18.02 17.00 4.59
CA SER A 380 18.50 15.71 4.07
C SER A 380 18.67 15.71 2.56
N ASP A 381 19.66 14.96 2.12
CA ASP A 381 19.99 14.69 0.73
C ASP A 381 20.01 13.17 0.55
N ASN A 382 19.16 12.65 -0.32
CA ASN A 382 18.97 11.22 -0.51
C ASN A 382 19.10 10.85 -1.97
N HIS A 383 20.08 10.00 -2.27
CA HIS A 383 20.27 9.41 -3.59
C HIS A 383 19.76 7.98 -3.54
N SER A 384 18.75 7.64 -4.35
CA SER A 384 18.14 6.32 -4.35
C SER A 384 18.16 5.64 -5.72
N PHE A 385 18.31 4.33 -5.69
CA PHE A 385 18.18 3.43 -6.83
C PHE A 385 17.15 2.37 -6.50
N ASN A 386 16.17 2.17 -7.38
CA ASN A 386 15.12 1.17 -7.22
C ASN A 386 15.05 0.34 -8.49
N LEU A 387 15.04 -0.99 -8.35
CA LEU A 387 14.81 -1.94 -9.43
C LEU A 387 13.66 -2.88 -9.02
N TYR A 388 12.73 -3.04 -9.95
CA TYR A 388 11.65 -4.00 -9.89
C TYR A 388 11.69 -4.88 -11.13
N ASN A 389 11.60 -6.20 -10.95
CA ASN A 389 11.41 -7.14 -12.06
C ASN A 389 10.40 -8.21 -11.64
N ASN A 390 9.54 -8.58 -12.57
CA ASN A 390 8.57 -9.64 -12.44
C ASN A 390 8.60 -10.46 -13.72
N PHE A 391 8.94 -11.73 -13.56
CA PHE A 391 9.08 -12.69 -14.65
C PHE A 391 8.15 -13.86 -14.42
N GLN A 392 7.43 -14.25 -15.46
CA GLN A 392 6.38 -15.24 -15.39
C GLN A 392 6.46 -16.19 -16.59
N VAL A 393 6.26 -17.47 -16.30
CA VAL A 393 6.09 -18.54 -17.29
C VAL A 393 4.82 -19.31 -16.94
N ASP A 394 3.89 -19.37 -17.89
CA ASP A 394 2.63 -20.10 -17.80
C ASP A 394 2.72 -21.44 -18.53
N GLY A 395 2.26 -22.50 -17.86
CA GLY A 395 2.25 -23.84 -18.42
C GLY A 395 2.03 -24.95 -17.39
N LYS A 396 2.40 -26.18 -17.76
CA LYS A 396 2.38 -27.34 -16.85
C LYS A 396 3.38 -27.17 -15.70
N LEU A 397 4.55 -26.63 -16.02
CA LEU A 397 5.46 -26.02 -15.07
C LEU A 397 5.23 -24.51 -15.16
N GLY A 398 4.65 -23.94 -14.13
CA GLY A 398 4.56 -22.50 -13.99
C GLY A 398 5.66 -21.97 -13.09
N VAL A 399 6.21 -20.82 -13.45
CA VAL A 399 7.25 -20.14 -12.68
C VAL A 399 6.88 -18.67 -12.59
N TRP A 400 6.98 -18.12 -11.39
CA TRP A 400 6.77 -16.72 -11.11
C TRP A 400 7.91 -16.23 -10.23
N LEU A 401 8.61 -15.20 -10.69
CA LEU A 401 9.73 -14.57 -10.02
C LEU A 401 9.42 -13.09 -9.83
N ASP A 402 9.64 -12.58 -8.63
CA ASP A 402 9.45 -11.17 -8.29
C ASP A 402 10.69 -10.69 -7.53
N THR A 403 11.45 -9.81 -8.18
CA THR A 403 12.73 -9.29 -7.72
C THR A 403 12.57 -7.81 -7.39
N ARG A 404 13.03 -7.39 -6.20
CA ARG A 404 13.17 -5.98 -5.82
C ARG A 404 14.55 -5.70 -5.28
N ILE A 405 15.17 -4.63 -5.74
CA ILE A 405 16.44 -4.13 -5.23
C ILE A 405 16.28 -2.64 -4.96
N ASP A 406 16.61 -2.23 -3.75
CA ASP A 406 16.53 -0.86 -3.28
C ASP A 406 17.88 -0.48 -2.66
N TYR A 407 18.42 0.65 -3.07
CA TYR A 407 19.63 1.24 -2.49
C TYR A 407 19.39 2.72 -2.20
N SER A 408 19.93 3.20 -1.09
CA SER A 408 19.92 4.63 -0.74
C SER A 408 21.23 5.07 -0.08
N ASP A 409 21.78 6.20 -0.53
CA ASP A 409 22.81 6.97 0.18
C ASP A 409 22.15 8.26 0.69
N ARG A 410 21.96 8.34 2.01
CA ARG A 410 21.29 9.46 2.66
C ARG A 410 22.26 10.21 3.55
N LYS A 411 22.40 11.51 3.31
CA LYS A 411 23.01 12.46 4.24
C LYS A 411 21.92 13.23 4.96
N SER A 412 22.08 13.41 6.26
CA SER A 412 21.18 14.24 7.06
C SER A 412 21.95 15.04 8.08
N SER A 413 21.45 16.26 8.33
CA SER A 413 21.87 17.12 9.43
C SER A 413 20.64 17.66 10.12
N SER A 414 20.67 17.74 11.45
CA SER A 414 19.62 18.41 12.22
C SER A 414 20.18 19.22 13.36
N SER A 415 19.45 20.27 13.72
CA SER A 415 19.64 21.04 14.95
C SER A 415 18.30 21.17 15.66
N ASN A 416 18.27 20.84 16.94
CA ASN A 416 17.10 20.91 17.78
C ASN A 416 17.41 21.72 19.06
N ARG A 417 16.57 22.72 19.33
CA ARG A 417 16.50 23.42 20.61
C ARG A 417 15.23 22.98 21.32
N SER A 418 15.35 22.40 22.50
CA SER A 418 14.19 21.96 23.29
C SER A 418 14.31 22.31 24.76
N ALA A 419 13.17 22.41 25.43
CA ALA A 419 13.11 22.61 26.87
C ALA A 419 11.87 21.96 27.47
N THR A 420 12.01 21.52 28.72
CA THR A 420 10.94 20.96 29.54
C THR A 420 10.62 21.91 30.68
N TYR A 421 9.33 22.04 31.00
CA TYR A 421 8.79 22.97 31.99
C TYR A 421 7.84 22.25 32.95
N SER A 422 7.88 22.66 34.23
CA SER A 422 6.99 22.17 35.28
C SER A 422 5.60 22.83 35.27
N ALA A 423 5.41 23.88 34.46
CA ALA A 423 4.14 24.55 34.25
C ALA A 423 4.01 25.02 32.80
N ASN A 424 2.78 25.29 32.34
CA ASN A 424 2.52 25.69 30.96
C ASN A 424 3.21 27.03 30.62
N PRO A 425 4.19 27.06 29.70
CA PRO A 425 4.97 28.26 29.41
C PRO A 425 4.27 29.22 28.43
N LYS A 426 2.99 29.02 28.11
CA LYS A 426 2.24 29.85 27.16
C LYS A 426 2.16 31.34 27.52
N ARG A 427 2.32 31.69 28.80
CA ARG A 427 2.35 33.11 29.24
C ARG A 427 3.51 33.91 28.63
N TRP A 428 4.59 33.24 28.23
CA TRP A 428 5.78 33.85 27.63
C TRP A 428 5.79 33.79 26.10
N GLY A 429 4.62 33.63 25.48
CA GLY A 429 4.43 33.72 24.05
C GLY A 429 4.27 32.36 23.35
N ASP A 430 4.39 32.43 22.02
CA ASP A 430 4.33 31.24 21.17
C ASP A 430 5.56 30.34 21.35
N ILE A 431 5.60 29.22 20.61
CA ILE A 431 6.68 28.23 20.72
C ILE A 431 8.06 28.87 20.49
N SER A 432 8.17 29.76 19.50
CA SER A 432 9.43 30.41 19.13
C SER A 432 9.87 31.40 20.19
N GLN A 433 8.98 32.31 20.60
CA GLN A 433 9.28 33.34 21.59
C GLN A 433 9.70 32.74 22.94
N THR A 434 9.01 31.69 23.38
CA THR A 434 9.35 31.00 24.63
C THR A 434 10.70 30.29 24.53
N ILE A 435 10.97 29.57 23.44
CA ILE A 435 12.26 28.90 23.26
C ILE A 435 13.40 29.92 23.18
N ASP A 436 13.25 31.00 22.42
CA ASP A 436 14.28 32.03 22.34
C ASP A 436 14.53 32.69 23.71
N SER A 437 13.48 32.88 24.52
CA SER A 437 13.61 33.36 25.91
C SER A 437 14.31 32.36 26.83
N THR A 438 14.00 31.07 26.73
CA THR A 438 14.63 29.99 27.52
C THR A 438 16.12 29.81 27.17
N PHE A 439 16.51 30.11 25.94
CA PHE A 439 17.89 30.04 25.47
C PHE A 439 18.66 31.37 25.54
N ALA A 440 18.05 32.43 26.08
CA ALA A 440 18.74 33.69 26.34
C ALA A 440 19.88 33.52 27.36
N GLN A 441 20.88 34.41 27.29
CA GLN A 441 22.02 34.38 28.22
C GLN A 441 21.57 34.59 29.68
N ASN A 442 20.61 35.49 29.92
CA ASN A 442 20.04 35.75 31.23
C ASN A 442 18.54 35.46 31.21
N VAL A 443 18.14 34.28 31.70
CA VAL A 443 16.73 33.95 31.88
C VAL A 443 16.26 34.59 33.18
N SER A 444 15.45 35.64 33.10
CA SER A 444 15.02 36.41 34.27
C SER A 444 13.55 36.18 34.63
N GLY A 445 13.24 36.28 35.93
CA GLY A 445 11.87 36.28 36.45
C GLY A 445 11.20 34.91 36.47
N SER A 446 9.87 34.89 36.48
CA SER A 446 9.06 33.70 36.71
C SER A 446 9.16 32.61 35.63
N LEU A 447 9.81 32.86 34.50
CA LEU A 447 10.12 31.82 33.51
C LEU A 447 11.20 30.86 34.04
N TYR A 448 12.22 31.39 34.74
CA TYR A 448 13.30 30.61 35.33
C TYR A 448 12.75 29.55 36.29
N ASP A 449 11.74 29.91 37.09
CA ASP A 449 11.15 29.06 38.11
C ASP A 449 10.49 27.80 37.56
N ILE A 450 10.00 27.86 36.31
CA ILE A 450 9.27 26.77 35.68
C ILE A 450 10.11 25.92 34.74
N ILE A 451 11.33 26.35 34.37
CA ILE A 451 12.21 25.54 33.51
C ILE A 451 12.75 24.37 34.34
N THR A 452 12.61 23.16 33.79
CA THR A 452 13.24 21.95 34.35
C THR A 452 14.59 21.71 33.66
N ASN A 453 14.61 21.73 32.33
CA ASN A 453 15.83 21.62 31.55
C ASN A 453 15.74 22.37 30.22
N ARG A 454 16.90 22.65 29.63
CA ARG A 454 17.05 22.98 28.22
C ARG A 454 18.11 22.07 27.58
N SER A 455 17.92 21.77 26.30
CA SER A 455 18.76 20.86 25.53
C SER A 455 19.01 21.41 24.13
N LEU A 456 20.29 21.54 23.79
CA LEU A 456 20.76 21.83 22.43
C LEU A 456 21.32 20.54 21.83
N TYR A 457 20.65 20.04 20.80
CA TYR A 457 21.02 18.81 20.11
C TYR A 457 21.38 19.11 18.65
N GLN A 458 22.51 18.58 18.20
CA GLN A 458 22.94 18.60 16.80
C GLN A 458 23.24 17.18 16.35
N SER A 459 22.86 16.84 15.11
CA SER A 459 23.21 15.55 14.52
C SER A 459 23.66 15.70 13.08
N ARG A 460 24.58 14.82 12.69
CA ARG A 460 25.02 14.68 11.29
C ARG A 460 25.25 13.20 11.01
N SER A 461 24.65 12.71 9.94
CA SER A 461 24.81 11.31 9.53
C SER A 461 24.88 11.15 8.02
N LYS A 462 25.60 10.11 7.59
CA LYS A 462 25.65 9.61 6.22
C LYS A 462 25.43 8.11 6.24
N VAL A 463 24.31 7.63 5.72
CA VAL A 463 23.87 6.24 5.81
C VAL A 463 23.71 5.63 4.43
N HIS A 464 24.35 4.47 4.23
CA HIS A 464 24.09 3.59 3.10
C HIS A 464 23.14 2.50 3.53
N ALA A 465 22.04 2.34 2.80
CA ALA A 465 21.14 1.21 2.99
C ALA A 465 20.95 0.46 1.68
N PHE A 466 20.93 -0.87 1.78
CA PHE A 466 20.66 -1.78 0.69
C PHE A 466 19.59 -2.77 1.13
N THR A 467 18.60 -3.03 0.29
CA THR A 467 17.63 -4.11 0.47
C THR A 467 17.46 -4.84 -0.85
N GLY A 468 17.66 -6.15 -0.83
CA GLY A 468 17.38 -7.04 -1.95
C GLY A 468 16.33 -8.06 -1.53
N SER A 469 15.33 -8.31 -2.37
CA SER A 469 14.36 -9.36 -2.13
C SER A 469 14.00 -10.11 -3.40
N GLN A 470 13.75 -11.41 -3.24
CA GLN A 470 13.32 -12.32 -4.28
C GLN A 470 12.15 -13.12 -3.75
N GLN A 471 11.08 -13.21 -4.51
CA GLN A 471 10.03 -14.21 -4.35
C GLN A 471 10.03 -15.11 -5.58
N ALA A 472 9.86 -16.41 -5.36
CA ALA A 472 9.81 -17.40 -6.39
C ALA A 472 8.69 -18.38 -6.06
N LEU A 473 7.72 -18.49 -6.95
CA LEU A 473 6.66 -19.49 -6.89
C LEU A 473 6.79 -20.37 -8.12
N ALA A 474 6.93 -21.67 -7.92
CA ALA A 474 6.86 -22.66 -8.97
C ALA A 474 5.77 -23.67 -8.65
N TRP A 475 5.03 -24.09 -9.67
CA TRP A 475 4.07 -25.17 -9.53
C TRP A 475 4.14 -26.12 -10.70
N TYR A 476 3.87 -27.38 -10.42
CA TYR A 476 3.82 -28.43 -11.42
C TYR A 476 2.53 -29.22 -11.29
N LYS A 477 1.74 -29.27 -12.36
CA LYS A 477 0.54 -30.10 -12.43
C LYS A 477 0.94 -31.53 -12.82
N LEU A 478 0.70 -32.47 -11.91
CA LEU A 478 1.02 -33.88 -12.11
C LEU A 478 0.05 -34.54 -13.09
N PRO A 479 0.47 -35.59 -13.83
CA PRO A 479 -0.37 -36.24 -14.83
C PRO A 479 -1.70 -36.81 -14.30
N TRP A 480 -1.78 -37.12 -13.01
CA TRP A 480 -2.97 -37.67 -12.34
C TRP A 480 -3.88 -36.60 -11.69
N GLY A 481 -3.59 -35.32 -11.88
CA GLY A 481 -4.46 -34.20 -11.48
C GLY A 481 -4.04 -33.44 -10.23
N ASP A 482 -3.16 -34.01 -9.41
CA ASP A 482 -2.56 -33.33 -8.26
C ASP A 482 -1.58 -32.23 -8.69
N ARG A 483 -1.14 -31.41 -7.74
CA ARG A 483 -0.14 -30.37 -8.00
C ARG A 483 0.92 -30.32 -6.91
N ILE A 484 2.13 -29.95 -7.30
CA ILE A 484 3.21 -29.62 -6.39
C ILE A 484 3.42 -28.11 -6.47
N GLU A 485 3.56 -27.47 -5.32
CA GLU A 485 3.86 -26.04 -5.21
C GLU A 485 5.14 -25.85 -4.40
N LEU A 486 6.09 -25.09 -4.95
CA LEU A 486 7.29 -24.65 -4.29
C LEU A 486 7.24 -23.13 -4.18
N ASN A 487 7.20 -22.61 -2.96
CA ASN A 487 7.28 -21.19 -2.69
C ASN A 487 8.58 -20.92 -1.94
N LEU A 488 9.43 -20.07 -2.51
CA LEU A 488 10.68 -19.60 -1.92
C LEU A 488 10.63 -18.08 -1.86
N SER A 489 11.03 -17.51 -0.74
CA SER A 489 11.27 -16.07 -0.66
C SER A 489 12.52 -15.78 0.16
N GLY A 490 13.26 -14.78 -0.25
CA GLY A 490 14.47 -14.29 0.40
C GLY A 490 14.45 -12.78 0.43
N SER A 491 14.90 -12.20 1.53
CA SER A 491 15.20 -10.78 1.62
C SER A 491 16.47 -10.60 2.45
N TYR A 492 17.28 -9.63 2.06
CA TYR A 492 18.46 -9.19 2.77
C TYR A 492 18.43 -7.67 2.86
N SER A 493 18.68 -7.15 4.05
CA SER A 493 18.80 -5.72 4.29
C SER A 493 20.11 -5.44 5.00
N SER A 494 20.83 -4.41 4.56
CA SER A 494 22.03 -3.90 5.20
C SER A 494 21.90 -2.40 5.36
N SER A 495 22.29 -1.90 6.53
CA SER A 495 22.39 -0.48 6.82
C SER A 495 23.70 -0.22 7.55
N LYS A 496 24.47 0.73 7.02
CA LYS A 496 25.74 1.16 7.60
C LYS A 496 25.88 2.69 7.45
N PRO A 497 25.97 3.46 8.55
CA PRO A 497 26.48 4.81 8.52
C PRO A 497 27.97 4.79 8.16
N ASN A 498 28.38 5.63 7.22
CA ASN A 498 29.78 6.00 7.05
C ASN A 498 30.20 7.06 8.07
N GLU A 499 29.27 7.93 8.46
CA GLU A 499 29.45 8.98 9.46
C GLU A 499 28.16 9.05 10.29
N SER A 500 28.27 9.15 11.61
CA SER A 500 27.11 9.36 12.48
C SER A 500 27.54 10.03 13.78
N PHE A 501 27.33 11.34 13.84
CA PHE A 501 27.72 12.20 14.96
C PHE A 501 26.50 12.80 15.62
N SER A 502 26.56 12.95 16.93
CA SER A 502 25.58 13.72 17.68
C SER A 502 26.22 14.47 18.83
N LEU A 503 25.90 15.75 18.96
CA LEU A 503 26.32 16.60 20.06
C LEU A 503 25.08 17.01 20.84
N ASN A 504 25.07 16.72 22.14
CA ASN A 504 24.00 17.10 23.05
C ASN A 504 24.56 17.94 24.20
N ARG A 505 23.90 19.05 24.50
CA ARG A 505 24.22 19.92 25.64
C ARG A 505 22.96 20.13 26.44
N ASN A 506 22.92 19.53 27.63
CA ASN A 506 21.81 19.62 28.56
C ASN A 506 22.19 20.51 29.74
N GLU A 507 21.26 21.33 30.19
CA GLU A 507 21.38 22.12 31.42
C GLU A 507 20.13 21.93 32.26
N TYR A 508 20.34 21.55 33.52
CA TYR A 508 19.29 21.20 34.47
C TYR A 508 19.11 22.35 35.46
N PHE A 509 17.96 23.01 35.41
CA PHE A 509 17.76 24.27 36.14
C PHE A 509 17.49 24.05 37.64
N LYS A 510 17.06 22.85 38.03
CA LYS A 510 16.80 22.50 39.44
C LYS A 510 18.07 22.07 40.17
N THR A 511 19.00 21.41 39.49
CA THR A 511 20.27 20.94 40.08
C THR A 511 21.46 21.87 39.78
N GLY A 512 21.37 22.69 38.73
CA GLY A 512 22.48 23.51 38.22
C GLY A 512 23.51 22.73 37.40
N GLU A 513 23.32 21.40 37.26
CA GLU A 513 24.24 20.53 36.52
C GLU A 513 24.16 20.76 35.02
N LYS A 514 25.31 20.56 34.35
CA LYS A 514 25.45 20.62 32.89
C LYS A 514 26.01 19.31 32.39
N ASP A 515 25.43 18.78 31.31
CA ASP A 515 25.83 17.52 30.69
C ASP A 515 26.13 17.75 29.21
N LEU A 516 27.37 17.49 28.82
CA LEU A 516 27.87 17.56 27.45
C LEU A 516 28.12 16.14 26.97
N ARG A 517 27.58 15.78 25.82
CA ARG A 517 27.83 14.48 25.18
C ARG A 517 28.09 14.64 23.70
N ASN A 518 29.28 14.26 23.26
CA ASN A 518 29.67 14.30 21.85
C ASN A 518 29.95 12.88 21.36
N TYR A 519 28.98 12.28 20.69
CA TYR A 519 29.08 10.89 20.24
C TYR A 519 29.49 10.78 18.79
N TYR A 520 30.43 9.87 18.52
CA TYR A 520 30.54 9.16 17.25
C TYR A 520 29.90 7.78 17.38
N ASN A 521 29.03 7.42 16.43
CA ASN A 521 28.28 6.16 16.44
C ASN A 521 28.72 5.27 15.27
N ASP A 522 29.48 4.20 15.55
CA ASP A 522 29.77 3.15 14.59
C ASP A 522 28.75 2.02 14.75
N SER A 523 27.64 2.15 14.02
CA SER A 523 26.58 1.16 14.03
C SER A 523 26.49 0.43 12.70
N ARG A 524 26.16 -0.85 12.70
CA ARG A 524 25.89 -1.62 11.49
C ARG A 524 24.76 -2.58 11.78
N SER A 525 23.79 -2.65 10.89
CA SER A 525 22.74 -3.67 10.94
C SER A 525 22.68 -4.43 9.63
N ASN A 526 22.71 -5.76 9.73
CA ASN A 526 22.43 -6.63 8.59
C ASN A 526 21.37 -7.63 9.01
N SER A 527 20.39 -7.89 8.16
CA SER A 527 19.37 -8.89 8.42
C SER A 527 19.02 -9.65 7.16
N TYR A 528 18.54 -10.87 7.33
CA TYR A 528 17.90 -11.62 6.25
C TYR A 528 16.66 -12.36 6.73
N ASN A 529 15.71 -12.53 5.82
CA ASN A 529 14.53 -13.37 6.00
C ASN A 529 14.44 -14.34 4.83
N ILE A 530 14.51 -15.64 5.10
CA ILE A 530 14.34 -16.69 4.11
C ILE A 530 13.12 -17.51 4.49
N ARG A 531 12.23 -17.78 3.54
CA ARG A 531 11.07 -18.65 3.71
C ARG A 531 11.02 -19.65 2.58
N GLY A 532 10.60 -20.86 2.90
CA GLY A 532 10.37 -21.92 1.94
C GLY A 532 9.14 -22.72 2.34
N SER A 533 8.30 -23.08 1.38
CA SER A 533 7.27 -24.09 1.59
C SER A 533 7.17 -24.98 0.36
N PHE A 534 7.02 -26.27 0.61
CA PHE A 534 6.73 -27.26 -0.40
C PHE A 534 5.36 -27.84 -0.05
N LYS A 535 4.38 -27.74 -0.96
CA LYS A 535 3.03 -28.25 -0.74
C LYS A 535 2.69 -29.28 -1.81
N TYR A 536 2.14 -30.41 -1.38
CA TYR A 536 1.50 -31.38 -2.25
C TYR A 536 -0.02 -31.17 -2.16
N GLY A 537 -0.63 -30.78 -3.28
CA GLY A 537 -2.06 -30.54 -3.42
C GLY A 537 -2.78 -31.76 -3.96
N ILE A 538 -3.66 -32.34 -3.14
CA ILE A 538 -4.57 -33.42 -3.51
C ILE A 538 -5.88 -32.80 -3.96
N GLU A 539 -6.21 -33.01 -5.24
CA GLU A 539 -7.49 -32.60 -5.80
C GLU A 539 -8.57 -33.63 -5.47
N ILE A 540 -9.53 -33.32 -4.60
CA ILE A 540 -10.54 -34.30 -4.23
C ILE A 540 -11.56 -34.42 -5.39
N PRO A 541 -11.63 -35.58 -6.10
CA PRO A 541 -12.48 -35.73 -7.27
C PRO A 541 -13.95 -35.47 -6.95
N TYR A 542 -14.69 -34.91 -7.92
CA TYR A 542 -16.14 -34.61 -7.82
C TYR A 542 -16.56 -33.67 -6.69
N THR A 543 -15.61 -33.15 -5.93
CA THR A 543 -15.83 -32.06 -4.99
C THR A 543 -15.12 -30.79 -5.48
N LYS A 544 -15.46 -29.65 -4.90
CA LYS A 544 -14.72 -28.39 -5.10
C LYS A 544 -13.54 -28.23 -4.15
N TRP A 545 -13.21 -29.28 -3.39
CA TRP A 545 -12.18 -29.26 -2.36
C TRP A 545 -10.80 -29.69 -2.88
N THR A 546 -9.79 -28.98 -2.42
CA THR A 546 -8.36 -29.30 -2.60
C THR A 546 -7.74 -29.32 -1.20
N MET A 547 -6.98 -30.36 -0.89
CA MET A 547 -6.21 -30.45 0.35
C MET A 547 -4.74 -30.27 0.04
N LEU A 548 -4.11 -29.25 0.63
CA LEU A 548 -2.69 -28.96 0.50
C LEU A 548 -2.00 -29.36 1.79
N VAL A 549 -0.95 -30.15 1.68
CA VAL A 549 -0.13 -30.56 2.83
C VAL A 549 1.34 -30.39 2.50
N GLY A 550 2.11 -29.89 3.46
CA GLY A 550 3.55 -29.96 3.34
C GLY A 550 4.34 -29.12 4.35
N PRO A 551 5.66 -29.26 4.31
CA PRO A 551 6.54 -28.55 5.22
C PRO A 551 6.62 -27.05 4.90
N LYS A 552 6.81 -26.28 5.95
CA LYS A 552 7.17 -24.86 5.90
C LYS A 552 8.44 -24.60 6.69
N PHE A 553 9.21 -23.66 6.21
CA PHE A 553 10.45 -23.19 6.80
C PHE A 553 10.50 -21.67 6.73
N LYS A 554 10.89 -21.05 7.84
CA LYS A 554 11.25 -19.63 7.89
C LYS A 554 12.47 -19.47 8.77
N GLN A 555 13.46 -18.74 8.27
CA GLN A 555 14.62 -18.34 9.05
C GLN A 555 14.76 -16.82 8.97
N THR A 556 14.96 -16.20 10.13
CA THR A 556 15.25 -14.77 10.23
C THR A 556 16.54 -14.62 11.00
N TYR A 557 17.44 -13.81 10.48
CA TYR A 557 18.71 -13.46 11.11
C TYR A 557 18.84 -11.95 11.17
N GLN A 558 19.42 -11.46 12.26
CA GLN A 558 19.75 -10.07 12.44
C GLN A 558 21.09 -10.00 13.15
N SER A 559 22.01 -9.20 12.63
CA SER A 559 23.25 -8.82 13.25
C SER A 559 23.24 -7.31 13.46
N VAL A 560 23.51 -6.89 14.68
CA VAL A 560 23.66 -5.48 15.04
C VAL A 560 25.01 -5.32 15.72
N LYS A 561 25.78 -4.35 15.26
CA LYS A 561 26.91 -3.78 15.99
C LYS A 561 26.55 -2.32 16.23
N GLY A 562 26.70 -1.82 17.44
CA GLY A 562 26.36 -0.44 17.79
C GLY A 562 27.36 0.05 18.82
N LEU A 563 28.55 0.42 18.35
CA LEU A 563 29.59 1.01 19.19
C LEU A 563 29.37 2.52 19.24
N LYS A 564 29.48 3.09 20.44
CA LYS A 564 29.38 4.52 20.67
C LYS A 564 30.65 5.01 21.34
N TYR A 565 31.12 6.18 20.93
CA TYR A 565 32.37 6.77 21.43
C TYR A 565 32.10 8.19 21.91
N ARG A 566 32.47 8.51 23.16
CA ARG A 566 32.32 9.81 23.82
C ARG A 566 33.52 10.70 23.52
N LEU A 567 33.49 11.40 22.39
CA LEU A 567 34.58 12.29 21.97
C LEU A 567 34.82 13.42 22.96
N ASP A 568 33.84 13.79 23.78
CA ASP A 568 34.00 14.76 24.87
C ASP A 568 34.94 14.28 25.98
N GLU A 569 35.11 12.96 26.17
CA GLU A 569 36.03 12.39 27.16
C GLU A 569 37.51 12.52 26.75
N LEU A 570 37.81 12.91 25.51
CA LEU A 570 39.17 13.24 25.06
C LEU A 570 39.70 14.54 25.71
N GLY A 571 38.83 15.37 26.27
CA GLY A 571 39.21 16.63 26.91
C GLY A 571 39.63 17.75 25.94
N GLY A 572 40.22 18.83 26.47
CA GLY A 572 40.73 19.95 25.68
C GLY A 572 39.64 20.69 24.90
N ASP A 573 39.85 20.86 23.59
CA ASP A 573 38.92 21.55 22.69
C ASP A 573 37.58 20.83 22.54
N TRP A 574 37.51 19.52 22.78
CA TRP A 574 36.26 18.76 22.74
C TRP A 574 35.27 19.17 23.83
N ILE A 575 35.76 19.74 24.94
CA ILE A 575 34.96 20.27 26.04
C ILE A 575 34.88 21.80 25.98
N SER A 576 36.01 22.46 25.67
CA SER A 576 36.11 23.92 25.68
C SER A 576 35.44 24.56 24.46
N ASN A 577 35.49 23.88 23.31
CA ASN A 577 35.01 24.35 22.02
C ASN A 577 34.21 23.25 21.26
N PRO A 578 33.18 22.62 21.89
CA PRO A 578 32.54 21.42 21.37
C PRO A 578 31.88 21.62 19.99
N GLU A 579 31.44 22.84 19.69
CA GLU A 579 30.84 23.19 18.39
C GLU A 579 31.87 23.22 17.26
N LEU A 580 33.10 23.65 17.54
CA LEU A 580 34.21 23.61 16.57
C LEU A 580 34.69 22.17 16.32
N MET A 581 34.60 21.32 17.34
CA MET A 581 34.99 19.91 17.25
C MET A 581 33.87 18.99 16.76
N PHE A 582 32.66 19.50 16.54
CA PHE A 582 31.53 18.67 16.11
C PHE A 582 31.78 18.03 14.74
N ALA A 583 31.49 16.73 14.63
CA ALA A 583 31.73 15.90 13.45
C ALA A 583 33.20 15.80 13.01
N THR A 584 34.14 15.92 13.97
CA THR A 584 35.55 15.56 13.79
C THR A 584 35.86 14.23 14.47
N LEU A 585 37.03 13.65 14.21
CA LEU A 585 37.54 12.45 14.89
C LEU A 585 38.98 12.71 15.35
N PRO A 586 39.45 12.08 16.43
CA PRO A 586 40.86 12.13 16.80
C PRO A 586 41.73 11.54 15.68
N SER A 587 42.98 12.00 15.62
CA SER A 587 43.92 11.60 14.57
C SER A 587 44.43 10.16 14.69
N ASN A 588 44.26 9.51 15.85
CA ASN A 588 44.68 8.14 16.07
C ASN A 588 43.52 7.25 16.61
N MET A 589 43.60 5.96 16.28
CA MET A 589 42.57 4.97 16.62
C MET A 589 42.59 4.59 18.11
N GLU A 590 43.74 4.70 18.78
CA GLU A 590 43.89 4.40 20.20
C GLU A 590 43.10 5.38 21.07
N GLN A 591 43.18 6.68 20.78
CA GLN A 591 42.37 7.71 21.45
C GLN A 591 40.89 7.44 21.25
N LEU A 592 40.46 7.12 20.02
CA LEU A 592 39.06 6.81 19.75
C LEU A 592 38.59 5.59 20.54
N SER A 593 39.42 4.54 20.59
CA SER A 593 39.08 3.30 21.31
C SER A 593 39.04 3.52 22.83
N GLY A 594 39.87 4.41 23.36
CA GLY A 594 39.92 4.77 24.77
C GLY A 594 38.71 5.56 25.28
N VAL A 595 37.89 6.11 24.38
CA VAL A 595 36.63 6.80 24.72
C VAL A 595 35.39 6.03 24.27
N MET A 596 35.49 4.72 24.12
CA MET A 596 34.32 3.88 23.85
C MET A 596 33.39 3.87 25.07
N ASP A 597 32.12 4.20 24.86
CA ASP A 597 31.11 4.17 25.90
C ASP A 597 30.64 2.73 26.10
N GLU A 598 31.28 2.03 27.05
CA GLU A 598 31.07 0.62 27.31
C GLU A 598 29.65 0.29 27.79
N ASP A 599 28.98 1.21 28.51
CA ASP A 599 27.65 0.99 29.10
C ASP A 599 26.55 0.85 28.04
N VAL A 600 26.71 1.54 26.91
CA VAL A 600 25.71 1.59 25.82
C VAL A 600 26.17 0.90 24.55
N SER A 601 27.47 0.60 24.44
CA SER A 601 28.03 -0.13 23.30
C SER A 601 27.61 -1.60 23.34
N ARG A 602 27.09 -2.09 22.21
CA ARG A 602 26.55 -3.46 22.12
C ARG A 602 26.77 -4.09 20.77
N SER A 603 26.85 -5.41 20.76
CA SER A 603 26.72 -6.20 19.54
C SER A 603 25.94 -7.47 19.79
N TYR A 604 25.10 -7.85 18.84
CA TYR A 604 24.36 -9.10 18.93
C TYR A 604 24.00 -9.69 17.59
N GLN A 605 23.76 -10.99 17.60
CA GLN A 605 23.30 -11.77 16.46
C GLN A 605 22.13 -12.64 16.89
N THR A 606 20.94 -12.35 16.37
CA THR A 606 19.73 -13.14 16.63
C THR A 606 19.43 -14.01 15.43
N MET A 607 19.18 -15.29 15.65
CA MET A 607 18.72 -16.24 14.65
C MET A 607 17.43 -16.92 15.14
N ARG A 608 16.34 -16.71 14.40
CA ARG A 608 15.04 -17.37 14.59
C ARG A 608 14.80 -18.38 13.47
N LYS A 609 14.44 -19.60 13.83
CA LYS A 609 13.99 -20.65 12.90
C LYS A 609 12.57 -21.08 13.27
N ASP A 610 11.66 -21.04 12.31
CA ASP A 610 10.31 -21.59 12.39
C ASP A 610 10.24 -22.73 11.37
N THR A 611 10.10 -23.96 11.86
CA THR A 611 9.97 -25.16 11.04
C THR A 611 8.69 -25.87 11.44
N GLY A 612 7.86 -26.21 10.46
CA GLY A 612 6.58 -26.83 10.74
C GLY A 612 5.95 -27.45 9.52
N ALA A 613 4.68 -27.81 9.69
CA ALA A 613 3.83 -28.29 8.62
C ALA A 613 2.56 -27.45 8.57
N GLU A 614 1.96 -27.40 7.39
CA GLU A 614 0.67 -26.77 7.17
C GLU A 614 -0.26 -27.79 6.52
N LEU A 615 -1.47 -27.87 7.06
CA LEU A 615 -2.60 -28.56 6.45
C LEU A 615 -3.63 -27.52 6.06
N GLU A 616 -3.93 -27.43 4.77
CA GLU A 616 -4.78 -26.39 4.22
C GLU A 616 -5.90 -27.01 3.39
N PHE A 617 -7.14 -26.66 3.72
CA PHE A 617 -8.34 -27.08 3.00
C PHE A 617 -8.88 -25.90 2.22
N GLN A 618 -8.92 -26.03 0.90
CA GLN A 618 -9.46 -25.03 0.00
C GLN A 618 -10.72 -25.56 -0.68
N ARG A 619 -11.78 -24.76 -0.74
CA ARG A 619 -12.95 -25.02 -1.59
C ARG A 619 -13.09 -23.89 -2.59
N ASN A 620 -12.89 -24.19 -3.87
CA ASN A 620 -12.90 -23.18 -4.93
C ASN A 620 -14.11 -23.37 -5.86
N ALA A 621 -14.92 -22.33 -6.01
CA ALA A 621 -16.04 -22.23 -6.94
C ALA A 621 -15.86 -20.96 -7.82
N PRO A 622 -16.57 -20.86 -8.96
CA PRO A 622 -16.37 -19.74 -9.90
C PRO A 622 -16.48 -18.33 -9.29
N SER A 623 -17.34 -18.17 -8.29
CA SER A 623 -17.62 -16.90 -7.61
C SER A 623 -17.37 -16.95 -6.11
N SER A 624 -16.71 -17.99 -5.58
CA SER A 624 -16.38 -18.04 -4.15
C SER A 624 -15.23 -18.98 -3.84
N PHE A 625 -14.43 -18.64 -2.84
CA PHE A 625 -13.45 -19.53 -2.24
C PHE A 625 -13.61 -19.59 -0.72
N LEU A 626 -13.17 -20.69 -0.15
CA LEU A 626 -13.02 -20.87 1.29
C LEU A 626 -11.68 -21.55 1.54
N THR A 627 -10.88 -21.00 2.44
CA THR A 627 -9.60 -21.57 2.86
C THR A 627 -9.59 -21.70 4.38
N LEU A 628 -9.26 -22.90 4.87
CA LEU A 628 -8.95 -23.18 6.28
C LEU A 628 -7.52 -23.69 6.35
N SER A 629 -6.62 -22.92 6.94
CA SER A 629 -5.22 -23.30 7.17
C SER A 629 -4.98 -23.63 8.63
N LEU A 630 -4.48 -24.83 8.89
CA LEU A 630 -4.08 -25.32 10.20
C LEU A 630 -2.57 -25.50 10.19
N SER A 631 -1.87 -24.55 10.79
CA SER A 631 -0.41 -24.54 10.80
C SER A 631 0.15 -24.82 12.18
N LEU A 632 1.06 -25.80 12.28
CA LEU A 632 1.78 -26.14 13.49
C LEU A 632 3.28 -26.03 13.23
N SER A 633 4.00 -25.35 14.12
CA SER A 633 5.41 -25.03 13.94
C SER A 633 6.19 -25.01 15.24
N LYS A 634 7.44 -25.45 15.19
CA LYS A 634 8.43 -25.27 16.24
C LYS A 634 9.24 -24.01 15.96
N GLU A 635 9.15 -23.03 16.86
CA GLU A 635 10.00 -21.85 16.83
C GLU A 635 11.23 -22.08 17.72
N LYS A 636 12.42 -21.80 17.19
CA LYS A 636 13.69 -21.81 17.91
C LYS A 636 14.37 -20.47 17.71
N GLU A 637 14.83 -19.86 18.78
CA GLU A 637 15.60 -18.63 18.74
C GLU A 637 16.92 -18.81 19.46
N ARG A 638 17.96 -18.17 18.93
CA ARG A 638 19.29 -18.05 19.53
C ARG A 638 19.73 -16.61 19.41
N ILE A 639 20.29 -16.04 20.46
CA ILE A 639 20.98 -14.76 20.43
C ILE A 639 22.42 -14.99 20.91
N ASN A 640 23.39 -14.48 20.15
CA ASN A 640 24.75 -14.26 20.63
C ASN A 640 24.80 -12.78 21.02
N TYR A 641 25.01 -12.47 22.29
CA TYR A 641 24.86 -11.15 22.86
C TYR A 641 26.17 -10.74 23.53
N HIS A 642 26.68 -9.54 23.20
CA HIS A 642 27.92 -9.03 23.74
C HIS A 642 27.78 -7.54 24.06
N THR A 643 27.98 -7.22 25.34
CA THR A 643 28.22 -5.89 25.92
C THR A 643 29.44 -5.98 26.83
N SER A 644 29.94 -4.84 27.34
CA SER A 644 31.02 -4.85 28.35
C SER A 644 30.65 -5.68 29.58
N ALA A 645 29.41 -5.55 30.05
CA ALA A 645 28.91 -6.23 31.24
C ALA A 645 28.50 -7.70 31.01
N LEU A 646 28.26 -8.13 29.76
CA LEU A 646 27.72 -9.47 29.48
C LEU A 646 28.09 -9.98 28.08
N ASP A 647 28.81 -11.10 28.03
CA ASP A 647 28.99 -11.91 26.83
C ASP A 647 28.29 -13.27 27.03
N THR A 648 27.25 -13.54 26.25
CA THR A 648 26.45 -14.75 26.42
C THR A 648 25.77 -15.24 25.15
N ILE A 649 25.38 -16.52 25.16
CA ILE A 649 24.56 -17.13 24.13
C ILE A 649 23.29 -17.68 24.77
N ALA A 650 22.16 -17.02 24.54
CA ALA A 650 20.86 -17.47 25.03
C ALA A 650 20.05 -18.18 23.93
N LYS A 651 19.25 -19.17 24.32
CA LYS A 651 18.41 -19.97 23.40
C LYS A 651 17.03 -20.19 24.00
N ARG A 652 15.99 -20.19 23.17
CA ARG A 652 14.62 -20.54 23.57
C ARG A 652 13.86 -21.25 22.46
N SER A 653 12.84 -22.02 22.82
CA SER A 653 11.98 -22.68 21.83
C SER A 653 10.56 -22.91 22.32
N ARG A 654 9.61 -22.95 21.38
CA ARG A 654 8.19 -23.24 21.66
C ARG A 654 7.48 -23.89 20.48
N MET A 655 6.33 -24.50 20.72
CA MET A 655 5.38 -24.92 19.69
C MET A 655 4.31 -23.84 19.51
N VAL A 656 3.95 -23.55 18.25
CA VAL A 656 2.94 -22.53 17.92
C VAL A 656 1.93 -23.07 16.93
N PHE A 657 0.66 -22.92 17.27
CA PHE A 657 -0.49 -23.23 16.42
C PHE A 657 -1.08 -21.93 15.85
N ARG A 658 -1.29 -21.88 14.54
CA ARG A 658 -1.75 -20.69 13.79
C ARG A 658 -2.90 -21.05 12.85
N PRO A 659 -4.15 -21.04 13.34
CA PRO A 659 -5.31 -21.22 12.49
C PRO A 659 -5.58 -19.95 11.68
N THR A 660 -5.91 -20.13 10.40
CA THR A 660 -6.35 -19.06 9.49
C THR A 660 -7.61 -19.50 8.78
N PHE A 661 -8.59 -18.60 8.71
CA PHE A 661 -9.83 -18.79 7.98
C PHE A 661 -10.03 -17.63 7.01
N MET A 662 -10.30 -17.96 5.75
CA MET A 662 -10.61 -16.99 4.72
C MET A 662 -11.82 -17.47 3.93
N TYR A 663 -12.78 -16.57 3.72
CA TYR A 663 -13.93 -16.79 2.86
C TYR A 663 -14.08 -15.59 1.93
N GLY A 664 -14.28 -15.86 0.64
CA GLY A 664 -14.54 -14.84 -0.36
C GLY A 664 -15.69 -15.26 -1.25
N CYS A 665 -16.60 -14.33 -1.55
CA CYS A 665 -17.63 -14.48 -2.57
C CYS A 665 -17.69 -13.22 -3.44
N TYR A 666 -17.45 -13.37 -4.74
CA TYR A 666 -17.33 -12.26 -5.69
C TYR A 666 -18.16 -12.55 -6.94
N ASP A 667 -19.09 -11.65 -7.20
CA ASP A 667 -19.99 -11.61 -8.36
C ASP A 667 -20.20 -10.12 -8.74
N ASP A 668 -20.79 -9.86 -9.89
CA ASP A 668 -20.99 -8.51 -10.44
C ASP A 668 -21.70 -7.57 -9.49
N LYS A 669 -22.67 -8.11 -8.74
CA LYS A 669 -23.52 -7.34 -7.83
C LYS A 669 -23.05 -7.39 -6.39
N LYS A 670 -22.16 -8.31 -6.01
CA LYS A 670 -21.77 -8.51 -4.61
C LYS A 670 -20.32 -8.97 -4.46
N SER A 671 -19.64 -8.39 -3.48
CA SER A 671 -18.28 -8.76 -3.07
C SER A 671 -18.28 -8.89 -1.55
N ILE A 672 -18.10 -10.11 -1.05
CA ILE A 672 -18.04 -10.42 0.38
C ILE A 672 -16.69 -11.08 0.64
N SER A 673 -15.92 -10.56 1.60
CA SER A 673 -14.71 -11.21 2.08
C SER A 673 -14.67 -11.18 3.60
N LEU A 674 -14.36 -12.32 4.19
CA LEU A 674 -14.19 -12.52 5.62
C LEU A 674 -12.81 -13.14 5.85
N THR A 675 -11.98 -12.53 6.69
CA THR A 675 -10.69 -13.09 7.08
C THR A 675 -10.58 -13.10 8.60
N TYR A 676 -10.08 -14.20 9.12
CA TYR A 676 -9.72 -14.36 10.52
C TYR A 676 -8.37 -15.06 10.63
N TYR A 677 -7.52 -14.54 11.50
CA TYR A 677 -6.31 -15.25 11.92
C TYR A 677 -5.96 -14.96 13.37
N MET A 678 -5.26 -15.91 13.97
CA MET A 678 -4.72 -15.81 15.32
C MET A 678 -3.19 -15.78 15.27
N GLN A 679 -2.58 -14.83 15.96
CA GLN A 679 -1.13 -14.71 16.02
C GLN A 679 -0.65 -14.59 17.46
N SER A 680 0.25 -15.49 17.86
CA SER A 680 1.03 -15.37 19.09
C SER A 680 2.43 -14.86 18.78
N GLN A 681 2.84 -13.80 19.45
CA GLN A 681 4.12 -13.12 19.26
C GLN A 681 4.97 -13.27 20.53
N MET A 682 6.21 -13.73 20.37
CA MET A 682 7.21 -13.62 21.45
C MET A 682 7.70 -12.17 21.51
N PRO A 683 8.06 -11.66 22.70
CA PRO A 683 8.85 -10.44 22.82
C PRO A 683 10.10 -10.56 21.95
N ASP A 684 10.63 -9.45 21.44
CA ASP A 684 11.91 -9.51 20.75
C ASP A 684 12.99 -10.07 21.70
N PHE A 685 13.89 -10.93 21.19
CA PHE A 685 14.83 -11.63 22.06
C PHE A 685 15.82 -10.65 22.70
N PHE A 686 16.14 -9.55 22.03
CA PHE A 686 16.98 -8.51 22.60
C PHE A 686 16.25 -7.75 23.73
N SER A 687 14.94 -7.50 23.62
CA SER A 687 14.16 -6.76 24.63
C SER A 687 14.11 -7.41 26.02
N ILE A 688 14.48 -8.70 26.14
CA ILE A 688 14.58 -9.42 27.41
C ILE A 688 16.04 -9.65 27.87
N MET A 689 17.03 -9.22 27.08
CA MET A 689 18.43 -9.19 27.50
C MET A 689 18.67 -7.97 28.38
N PRO A 690 19.53 -8.06 29.41
CA PRO A 690 19.88 -6.90 30.23
C PRO A 690 20.57 -5.84 29.36
N TYR A 691 19.96 -4.66 29.31
CA TYR A 691 20.48 -3.52 28.59
C TYR A 691 19.85 -2.24 29.12
N ARG A 692 20.68 -1.21 29.29
CA ARG A 692 20.27 0.15 29.67
C ARG A 692 20.93 1.15 28.73
N ASP A 693 20.15 1.79 27.87
CA ASP A 693 20.63 2.90 27.05
C ASP A 693 20.48 4.19 27.83
N ASN A 694 21.59 4.74 28.31
CA ASN A 694 21.62 6.06 28.93
C ASN A 694 22.32 7.10 28.03
N SER A 695 22.57 6.82 26.75
CA SER A 695 23.33 7.72 25.86
C SER A 695 22.67 9.09 25.67
N ASN A 696 21.34 9.14 25.76
CA ASN A 696 20.58 10.36 25.97
C ASN A 696 20.03 10.35 27.41
N PRO A 697 20.56 11.16 28.34
CA PRO A 697 20.12 11.16 29.73
C PRO A 697 18.69 11.68 29.92
N LEU A 698 18.17 12.45 28.96
CA LEU A 698 16.77 12.88 28.95
C LEU A 698 15.80 11.77 28.49
N ALA A 699 16.30 10.66 27.94
CA ALA A 699 15.51 9.56 27.42
C ALA A 699 16.22 8.20 27.58
N VAL A 700 16.27 7.71 28.82
CA VAL A 700 16.88 6.43 29.19
C VAL A 700 15.95 5.27 28.82
N ARG A 701 16.48 4.20 28.22
CA ARG A 701 15.71 2.99 27.90
C ARG A 701 16.25 1.78 28.65
N VAL A 702 15.37 1.01 29.27
CA VAL A 702 15.70 -0.20 30.03
C VAL A 702 14.93 -1.38 29.49
N ASN A 703 15.61 -2.50 29.28
CA ASN A 703 14.98 -3.75 28.87
C ASN A 703 14.36 -4.48 30.07
N ASN A 704 13.33 -5.28 29.80
CA ASN A 704 12.58 -6.03 30.81
C ASN A 704 12.72 -7.54 30.55
N PRO A 705 13.48 -8.28 31.37
CA PRO A 705 13.64 -9.73 31.23
C PRO A 705 12.34 -10.53 31.37
N ASP A 706 11.34 -9.99 32.05
CA ASP A 706 10.10 -10.69 32.42
C ASP A 706 8.99 -10.57 31.36
N LEU A 707 9.31 -10.06 30.17
CA LEU A 707 8.31 -9.91 29.11
C LEU A 707 7.70 -11.26 28.70
N GLU A 708 6.38 -11.30 28.69
CA GLU A 708 5.55 -12.42 28.28
C GLU A 708 5.08 -12.29 26.83
N ASN A 709 4.66 -13.42 26.26
CA ASN A 709 4.09 -13.49 24.92
C ASN A 709 2.75 -12.74 24.81
N SER A 710 2.57 -11.96 23.75
CA SER A 710 1.27 -11.39 23.40
C SER A 710 0.51 -12.31 22.45
N LEU A 711 -0.82 -12.30 22.55
CA LEU A 711 -1.74 -12.96 21.63
C LEU A 711 -2.70 -11.92 21.06
N TYR A 712 -2.92 -11.93 19.76
CA TYR A 712 -3.98 -11.13 19.16
C TYR A 712 -4.79 -11.89 18.12
N HIS A 713 -6.06 -11.51 18.05
CA HIS A 713 -7.02 -11.99 17.06
C HIS A 713 -7.33 -10.86 16.10
N HIS A 714 -7.29 -11.16 14.82
CA HIS A 714 -7.57 -10.20 13.76
C HIS A 714 -8.81 -10.65 12.98
N TYR A 715 -9.70 -9.71 12.71
CA TYR A 715 -10.91 -9.90 11.93
C TYR A 715 -10.99 -8.85 10.84
N ASP A 716 -11.22 -9.27 9.59
CA ASP A 716 -11.56 -8.39 8.49
C ASP A 716 -12.88 -8.83 7.85
N VAL A 717 -13.75 -7.86 7.62
CA VAL A 717 -15.03 -8.00 6.94
C VAL A 717 -15.14 -6.93 5.87
N ASN A 718 -15.37 -7.34 4.63
CA ASN A 718 -15.66 -6.43 3.53
C ASN A 718 -16.87 -6.93 2.79
N ILE A 719 -17.92 -6.13 2.74
CA ILE A 719 -19.17 -6.42 2.04
C ILE A 719 -19.43 -5.24 1.12
N ARG A 720 -19.59 -5.49 -0.17
CA ARG A 720 -19.99 -4.46 -1.13
C ARG A 720 -21.06 -5.00 -2.04
N PHE A 721 -22.11 -4.22 -2.22
CA PHE A 721 -23.15 -4.40 -3.22
C PHE A 721 -22.99 -3.34 -4.30
N ASN A 722 -22.88 -3.77 -5.55
CA ASN A 722 -22.66 -2.91 -6.71
C ASN A 722 -23.84 -3.01 -7.68
N GLY A 723 -23.99 -2.00 -8.55
CA GLY A 723 -24.89 -2.09 -9.70
C GLY A 723 -26.37 -2.23 -9.33
N LEU A 724 -26.76 -1.69 -8.18
CA LEU A 724 -28.16 -1.53 -7.80
C LEU A 724 -28.81 -0.44 -8.71
N LYS A 725 -30.13 -0.27 -8.63
CA LYS A 725 -30.89 0.69 -9.48
C LYS A 725 -30.22 2.08 -9.42
N ASN A 726 -30.12 2.76 -10.57
CA ASN A 726 -29.49 4.09 -10.69
C ASN A 726 -27.99 4.15 -10.31
N GLN A 727 -27.19 3.15 -10.71
CA GLN A 727 -25.75 3.07 -10.41
C GLN A 727 -25.44 3.10 -8.90
N GLN A 728 -26.39 2.62 -8.10
CA GLN A 728 -26.25 2.63 -6.66
C GLN A 728 -25.22 1.57 -6.20
N TYR A 729 -24.43 1.94 -5.19
CA TYR A 729 -23.58 0.99 -4.47
C TYR A 729 -23.73 1.18 -2.95
N VAL A 730 -23.54 0.09 -2.21
CA VAL A 730 -23.47 0.07 -0.74
C VAL A 730 -22.26 -0.74 -0.33
N GLY A 731 -21.36 -0.15 0.43
CA GLY A 731 -20.19 -0.84 0.99
C GLY A 731 -20.21 -0.80 2.50
N PHE A 732 -19.84 -1.90 3.13
CA PHE A 732 -19.57 -2.03 4.55
C PHE A 732 -18.21 -2.70 4.73
N PHE A 733 -17.32 -2.02 5.42
CA PHE A 733 -16.02 -2.54 5.82
C PHE A 733 -15.93 -2.51 7.34
N ALA A 734 -15.35 -3.55 7.93
CA ALA A 734 -15.02 -3.58 9.33
C ALA A 734 -13.72 -4.37 9.54
N THR A 735 -12.81 -3.83 10.33
CA THR A 735 -11.59 -4.51 10.77
C THR A 735 -11.44 -4.33 12.27
N GLY A 736 -10.88 -5.33 12.96
CA GLY A 736 -10.67 -5.22 14.39
C GLY A 736 -9.59 -6.15 14.93
N ASN A 737 -8.81 -5.62 15.87
CA ASN A 737 -7.81 -6.35 16.61
C ASN A 737 -8.20 -6.46 18.08
N PHE A 738 -8.07 -7.66 18.64
CA PHE A 738 -8.30 -7.92 20.05
C PHE A 738 -7.03 -8.50 20.67
N TYR A 739 -6.54 -7.87 21.73
CA TYR A 739 -5.25 -8.20 22.32
C TYR A 739 -5.38 -8.83 23.69
N HIS A 740 -4.47 -9.76 23.96
CA HIS A 740 -4.22 -10.34 25.27
C HIS A 740 -2.73 -10.23 25.60
N ASN A 741 -2.41 -9.84 26.84
CA ASN A 741 -1.05 -9.55 27.30
C ASN A 741 -0.27 -8.62 26.35
N LEU A 742 -0.92 -7.53 25.92
CA LEU A 742 -0.28 -6.50 25.12
C LEU A 742 0.91 -5.90 25.88
N VAL A 743 2.02 -5.65 25.16
CA VAL A 743 3.17 -4.92 25.70
C VAL A 743 2.91 -3.42 25.59
N GLY A 744 3.00 -2.71 26.71
CA GLY A 744 2.99 -1.26 26.84
C GLY A 744 4.36 -0.72 27.23
N THR A 745 4.45 0.59 27.48
CA THR A 745 5.69 1.24 27.94
C THR A 745 5.49 1.85 29.31
N ARG A 746 6.12 1.26 30.33
CA ARG A 746 6.24 1.86 31.65
C ARG A 746 7.16 3.07 31.56
N THR A 747 6.70 4.22 32.03
CA THR A 747 7.42 5.50 31.91
C THR A 747 7.55 6.16 33.27
N THR A 748 8.78 6.55 33.62
CA THR A 748 9.08 7.34 34.82
C THR A 748 9.72 8.66 34.40
N TYR A 749 9.28 9.76 35.00
CA TYR A 749 9.79 11.11 34.77
C TYR A 749 10.54 11.62 35.99
N ASN A 750 11.79 12.05 35.82
CA ASN A 750 12.58 12.64 36.89
C ASN A 750 12.33 14.16 36.95
N SER A 751 11.77 14.64 38.05
CA SER A 751 11.35 16.04 38.21
C SER A 751 12.52 17.03 38.34
N GLN A 752 13.70 16.56 38.72
CA GLN A 752 14.90 17.38 38.90
C GLN A 752 15.65 17.65 37.59
N THR A 753 15.71 16.65 36.71
CA THR A 753 16.44 16.71 35.43
C THR A 753 15.51 16.85 34.23
N GLY A 754 14.24 16.49 34.39
CA GLY A 754 13.25 16.41 33.30
C GLY A 754 13.51 15.26 32.32
N GLY A 755 14.31 14.27 32.71
CA GLY A 755 14.57 13.06 31.93
C GLY A 755 13.52 11.97 32.13
N TYR A 756 13.33 11.14 31.11
CA TYR A 756 12.42 10.00 31.12
C TYR A 756 13.18 8.67 31.16
N THR A 757 12.65 7.69 31.88
CA THR A 757 13.05 6.28 31.81
C THR A 757 11.91 5.45 31.21
N TYR A 758 12.19 4.74 30.13
CA TYR A 758 11.22 3.90 29.41
C TYR A 758 11.57 2.43 29.55
N MET A 759 10.58 1.61 29.90
CA MET A 759 10.73 0.15 29.97
C MET A 759 9.50 -0.52 29.35
N SER A 760 9.70 -1.45 28.42
CA SER A 760 8.60 -2.25 27.90
C SER A 760 8.08 -3.20 28.96
N ASP A 761 6.76 -3.33 29.09
CA ASP A 761 6.16 -4.20 30.10
C ASP A 761 4.79 -4.73 29.68
N ASN A 762 4.39 -5.89 30.17
CA ASN A 762 3.08 -6.47 29.86
C ASN A 762 2.00 -5.75 30.67
N ILE A 763 1.01 -5.18 29.97
CA ILE A 763 -0.14 -4.50 30.59
C ILE A 763 -1.06 -5.50 31.34
N GLY A 764 -0.90 -6.80 31.07
CA GLY A 764 -1.63 -7.93 31.69
C GLY A 764 -3.11 -8.03 31.29
N GLY A 765 -3.59 -9.26 31.13
CA GLY A 765 -5.01 -9.56 30.91
C GLY A 765 -5.51 -9.29 29.48
N GLY A 766 -6.83 -9.15 29.34
CA GLY A 766 -7.50 -8.82 28.07
C GLY A 766 -8.25 -7.48 28.14
N GLY A 767 -8.85 -7.08 27.02
CA GLY A 767 -9.72 -5.89 26.96
C GLY A 767 -9.19 -4.74 26.13
N ASN A 768 -7.97 -4.85 25.62
CA ASN A 768 -7.43 -3.94 24.61
C ASN A 768 -7.96 -4.33 23.23
N TRP A 769 -8.54 -3.36 22.53
CA TRP A 769 -9.04 -3.54 21.18
C TRP A 769 -8.98 -2.25 20.39
N ASP A 770 -8.84 -2.42 19.08
CA ASP A 770 -9.11 -1.38 18.10
C ASP A 770 -10.05 -1.92 17.05
N PHE A 771 -10.95 -1.06 16.61
CA PHE A 771 -12.00 -1.41 15.66
C PHE A 771 -12.25 -0.23 14.74
N TRP A 772 -12.29 -0.50 13.44
CA TRP A 772 -12.61 0.48 12.43
C TRP A 772 -13.71 -0.06 11.54
N THR A 773 -14.75 0.73 11.35
CA THR A 773 -15.82 0.42 10.40
C THR A 773 -16.09 1.60 9.47
N THR A 774 -16.46 1.29 8.23
CA THR A 774 -16.88 2.27 7.24
C THR A 774 -18.07 1.75 6.46
N THR A 775 -19.13 2.57 6.42
CA THR A 775 -20.27 2.37 5.55
C THR A 775 -20.22 3.43 4.45
N SER A 776 -20.39 2.99 3.20
CA SER A 776 -20.37 3.87 2.03
C SER A 776 -21.61 3.63 1.20
N TYR A 777 -22.14 4.71 0.64
CA TYR A 777 -23.32 4.71 -0.19
C TYR A 777 -23.10 5.70 -1.33
N GLY A 778 -23.47 5.34 -2.55
CA GLY A 778 -23.52 6.32 -3.63
C GLY A 778 -24.58 5.98 -4.63
N VAL A 779 -25.16 7.00 -5.27
CA VAL A 779 -26.30 6.86 -6.19
C VAL A 779 -26.35 8.01 -7.20
N ALA A 780 -26.80 7.74 -8.43
CA ALA A 780 -27.20 8.79 -9.36
C ALA A 780 -28.63 9.25 -9.04
N LEU A 781 -28.83 10.55 -8.87
CA LEU A 781 -30.11 11.12 -8.42
C LEU A 781 -31.12 11.29 -9.56
N ASP A 782 -30.64 11.34 -10.81
CA ASP A 782 -31.47 11.56 -12.00
C ASP A 782 -31.25 10.49 -13.08
N LYS A 783 -32.24 10.35 -13.98
CA LYS A 783 -32.17 9.40 -15.10
C LYS A 783 -31.05 9.72 -16.10
N ALA A 784 -30.74 11.01 -16.28
CA ALA A 784 -29.66 11.46 -17.16
C ALA A 784 -28.26 11.31 -16.52
N ARG A 785 -28.20 10.96 -15.23
CA ARG A 785 -26.99 10.72 -14.44
C ARG A 785 -26.07 11.94 -14.40
N LEU A 786 -26.66 13.13 -14.40
CA LEU A 786 -25.96 14.40 -14.27
C LEU A 786 -25.63 14.69 -12.81
N PHE A 787 -26.47 14.22 -11.88
CA PHE A 787 -26.35 14.41 -10.44
C PHE A 787 -25.99 13.10 -9.75
N ARG A 788 -24.98 13.15 -8.89
CA ARG A 788 -24.57 12.01 -8.08
C ARG A 788 -24.37 12.42 -6.63
N LEU A 789 -24.82 11.56 -5.74
CA LEU A 789 -24.60 11.64 -4.31
C LEU A 789 -23.61 10.55 -3.92
N ASP A 790 -22.56 10.91 -3.18
CA ASP A 790 -21.66 9.97 -2.52
C ASP A 790 -21.65 10.31 -1.01
N TYR A 791 -21.95 9.31 -0.18
CA TYR A 791 -21.98 9.39 1.27
C TYR A 791 -21.07 8.34 1.89
N ARG A 792 -20.36 8.72 2.95
CA ARG A 792 -19.53 7.79 3.73
C ARG A 792 -19.66 8.12 5.20
N LEU A 793 -19.87 7.10 6.01
CA LEU A 793 -19.86 7.12 7.46
C LEU A 793 -18.70 6.23 7.92
N TRP A 794 -17.86 6.71 8.82
CA TRP A 794 -16.83 5.89 9.46
C TRP A 794 -16.89 6.04 10.97
N PHE A 795 -16.51 4.96 11.65
CA PHE A 795 -16.36 4.92 13.08
C PHE A 795 -15.04 4.24 13.43
N ASN A 796 -14.21 4.91 14.22
CA ASN A 796 -13.00 4.37 14.81
C ASN A 796 -13.22 4.28 16.33
N GLY A 797 -13.04 3.09 16.88
CA GLY A 797 -13.04 2.86 18.32
C GLY A 797 -11.71 2.27 18.75
N LEU A 798 -11.14 2.82 19.81
CA LEU A 798 -9.91 2.33 20.41
C LEU A 798 -10.06 2.32 21.92
N ARG A 799 -9.89 1.14 22.52
CA ARG A 799 -9.75 0.97 23.96
C ARG A 799 -8.35 0.45 24.28
N ARG A 800 -7.57 1.25 24.98
CA ARG A 800 -6.22 0.89 25.43
C ARG A 800 -6.14 1.04 26.95
N LYS A 801 -5.83 -0.05 27.61
CA LYS A 801 -5.20 -0.05 28.93
C LYS A 801 -3.72 0.24 28.73
N ASP A 802 -3.18 1.21 29.45
CA ASP A 802 -1.80 1.67 29.27
C ASP A 802 -1.20 2.11 30.62
N PHE A 803 0.12 2.25 30.69
CA PHE A 803 0.81 2.76 31.87
C PHE A 803 0.72 4.29 31.91
N ASP A 804 0.54 4.83 33.12
CA ASP A 804 0.73 6.26 33.39
C ASP A 804 2.21 6.61 33.56
N ILE A 805 2.52 7.90 33.39
CA ILE A 805 3.84 8.46 33.64
C ILE A 805 3.95 8.73 35.15
N ALA A 806 4.78 7.96 35.83
CA ALA A 806 5.07 8.18 37.24
C ALA A 806 6.15 9.26 37.43
N TYR A 807 6.02 10.07 38.47
CA TYR A 807 7.06 11.00 38.91
C TYR A 807 8.05 10.29 39.83
N ASP A 808 9.34 10.47 39.55
CA ASP A 808 10.44 10.04 40.40
C ASP A 808 10.28 8.57 40.81
N ASP A 809 10.37 8.23 42.10
CA ASP A 809 10.30 6.83 42.56
C ASP A 809 8.87 6.29 42.76
N ASN A 810 7.84 7.01 42.28
CA ASN A 810 6.46 6.56 42.42
C ASN A 810 6.16 5.35 41.51
N SER A 811 5.21 4.52 41.95
CA SER A 811 4.77 3.37 41.17
C SER A 811 3.90 3.80 39.98
N THR A 812 4.14 3.20 38.82
CA THR A 812 3.30 3.41 37.63
C THR A 812 1.94 2.76 37.81
N GLN A 813 0.88 3.53 37.60
CA GLN A 813 -0.49 3.03 37.60
C GLN A 813 -0.95 2.71 36.18
N LEU A 814 -2.00 1.89 36.08
CA LEU A 814 -2.64 1.59 34.80
C LEU A 814 -3.83 2.53 34.62
N CYS A 815 -3.97 3.08 33.43
CA CYS A 815 -5.11 3.86 33.01
C CYS A 815 -5.83 3.20 31.85
N TYR A 816 -7.12 3.48 31.70
CA TYR A 816 -7.91 3.16 30.52
C TYR A 816 -8.15 4.41 29.70
N VAL A 817 -7.91 4.30 28.40
CA VAL A 817 -8.18 5.33 27.42
C VAL A 817 -9.18 4.77 26.43
N LEU A 818 -10.31 5.45 26.28
CA LEU A 818 -11.29 5.18 25.24
C LEU A 818 -11.30 6.37 24.27
N ARG A 819 -10.93 6.11 23.02
CA ARG A 819 -11.04 7.06 21.92
C ARG A 819 -12.09 6.58 20.95
N THR A 820 -13.00 7.46 20.61
CA THR A 820 -14.05 7.24 19.63
C THR A 820 -14.00 8.36 18.61
N GLU A 821 -14.00 8.01 17.34
CA GLU A 821 -14.11 8.96 16.24
C GLU A 821 -15.28 8.55 15.39
N LEU A 822 -16.21 9.48 15.18
CA LEU A 822 -17.34 9.30 14.28
C LEU A 822 -17.26 10.38 13.23
N GLY A 823 -17.14 9.99 11.97
CA GLY A 823 -17.11 10.95 10.90
C GLY A 823 -18.01 10.57 9.75
N ASN A 824 -18.49 11.59 9.06
CA ASN A 824 -19.30 11.47 7.87
C ASN A 824 -18.80 12.42 6.79
N SER A 825 -18.97 12.01 5.54
CA SER A 825 -18.72 12.87 4.38
C SER A 825 -19.86 12.75 3.39
N LEU A 826 -20.20 13.86 2.76
CA LEU A 826 -21.28 13.97 1.80
C LEU A 826 -20.80 14.82 0.62
N TYR A 827 -20.86 14.26 -0.58
CA TYR A 827 -20.46 14.92 -1.80
C TYR A 827 -21.57 14.85 -2.84
N PHE A 828 -21.89 16.01 -3.41
CA PHE A 828 -22.81 16.22 -4.52
C PHE A 828 -22.00 16.58 -5.76
N LYS A 829 -22.06 15.70 -6.75
CA LYS A 829 -21.40 15.89 -8.04
C LYS A 829 -22.43 16.25 -9.09
N TYR A 830 -22.17 17.31 -9.83
CA TYR A 830 -22.90 17.69 -11.02
C TYR A 830 -21.98 17.67 -12.23
N GLN A 831 -22.42 17.02 -13.31
CA GLN A 831 -21.65 16.98 -14.54
C GLN A 831 -22.57 17.09 -15.75
N LYS A 832 -22.38 18.14 -16.55
CA LYS A 832 -23.08 18.35 -17.83
C LYS A 832 -22.14 19.02 -18.83
N ASP A 833 -21.97 18.38 -19.98
CA ASP A 833 -21.16 18.87 -21.11
C ASP A 833 -19.74 19.32 -20.70
N LYS A 834 -19.50 20.64 -20.68
CA LYS A 834 -18.20 21.28 -20.39
C LYS A 834 -18.04 21.68 -18.92
N LEU A 835 -19.07 21.46 -18.09
CA LEU A 835 -19.13 21.87 -16.69
C LEU A 835 -19.11 20.64 -15.78
N SER A 836 -18.19 20.66 -14.82
CA SER A 836 -18.15 19.72 -13.71
C SER A 836 -18.06 20.52 -12.41
N ILE A 837 -18.94 20.20 -11.47
CA ILE A 837 -18.98 20.80 -10.14
C ILE A 837 -19.02 19.66 -9.12
N ASN A 838 -18.22 19.76 -8.07
CA ASN A 838 -18.33 18.90 -6.90
C ASN A 838 -18.43 19.79 -5.66
N LEU A 839 -19.53 19.67 -4.94
CA LEU A 839 -19.76 20.34 -3.68
C LEU A 839 -19.83 19.30 -2.58
N GLY A 840 -19.24 19.57 -1.44
CA GLY A 840 -19.38 18.65 -0.32
C GLY A 840 -18.55 19.05 0.87
N GLY A 841 -18.58 18.18 1.86
CA GLY A 841 -17.84 18.37 3.08
C GLY A 841 -17.76 17.09 3.88
N LYS A 842 -16.96 17.17 4.93
CA LYS A 842 -16.85 16.12 5.93
C LYS A 842 -16.91 16.73 7.32
N VAL A 843 -17.44 15.97 8.27
CA VAL A 843 -17.44 16.30 9.68
C VAL A 843 -16.93 15.07 10.41
N GLU A 844 -16.01 15.27 11.34
CA GLU A 844 -15.46 14.25 12.20
C GLU A 844 -15.52 14.73 13.64
N TRP A 845 -16.24 13.98 14.47
CA TRP A 845 -16.27 14.16 15.90
C TRP A 845 -15.27 13.23 16.57
N LYS A 846 -14.38 13.80 17.36
CA LYS A 846 -13.35 13.11 18.13
C LYS A 846 -13.69 13.19 19.60
N HIS A 847 -13.86 12.03 20.20
CA HIS A 847 -14.18 11.86 21.60
C HIS A 847 -13.09 11.07 22.31
N GLY A 848 -12.62 11.58 23.44
CA GLY A 848 -11.66 10.87 24.29
C GLY A 848 -12.12 10.91 25.74
N THR A 849 -12.06 9.76 26.41
CA THR A 849 -12.22 9.64 27.86
C THR A 849 -11.10 8.81 28.46
N SER A 850 -10.76 9.11 29.70
CA SER A 850 -9.89 8.28 30.52
C SER A 850 -10.37 8.29 31.96
N ASP A 851 -9.98 7.27 32.72
CA ASP A 851 -10.19 7.17 34.17
C ASP A 851 -9.13 7.91 35.00
N ARG A 852 -8.15 8.55 34.35
CA ARG A 852 -7.18 9.43 35.02
C ARG A 852 -7.86 10.69 35.56
N SER A 853 -7.44 11.11 36.75
CA SER A 853 -7.99 12.30 37.43
C SER A 853 -7.68 13.63 36.72
N ASN A 854 -6.53 13.72 36.03
CA ASN A 854 -6.10 14.90 35.26
C ASN A 854 -6.48 14.84 33.78
N PHE A 855 -7.27 13.86 33.35
CA PHE A 855 -7.66 13.76 31.95
C PHE A 855 -8.82 14.70 31.64
N GLU A 856 -8.58 15.68 30.79
CA GLU A 856 -9.64 16.49 30.21
C GLU A 856 -10.35 15.73 29.10
N LYS A 857 -11.66 15.54 29.28
CA LYS A 857 -12.52 14.91 28.27
C LYS A 857 -12.43 15.66 26.94
N LEU A 858 -11.95 14.98 25.89
CA LEU A 858 -11.85 15.55 24.55
C LEU A 858 -13.21 15.47 23.84
N ASN A 859 -13.70 16.60 23.35
CA ASN A 859 -14.84 16.68 22.44
C ASN A 859 -14.52 17.68 21.33
N ALA A 860 -13.80 17.20 20.31
CA ALA A 860 -13.37 18.02 19.20
C ALA A 860 -14.15 17.69 17.93
N TYR A 861 -14.27 18.68 17.05
CA TYR A 861 -14.91 18.59 15.75
C TYR A 861 -13.95 19.13 14.70
N ASP A 862 -13.57 18.26 13.78
CA ASP A 862 -12.90 18.66 12.55
C ASP A 862 -13.93 18.63 11.43
N PHE A 863 -14.11 19.72 10.71
CA PHE A 863 -15.01 19.75 9.58
C PHE A 863 -14.45 20.57 8.44
N GLU A 864 -14.74 20.13 7.23
CA GLU A 864 -14.36 20.85 6.02
C GLU A 864 -15.56 20.90 5.10
N TYR A 865 -15.65 21.98 4.34
CA TYR A 865 -16.67 22.15 3.32
C TYR A 865 -16.15 23.03 2.20
N GLY A 866 -16.67 22.80 1.01
CA GLY A 866 -16.29 23.59 -0.15
C GLY A 866 -16.64 22.88 -1.44
N GLY A 867 -15.94 23.27 -2.49
CA GLY A 867 -16.15 22.66 -3.78
C GLY A 867 -15.07 22.97 -4.78
N ASN A 868 -15.12 22.20 -5.86
CA ASN A 868 -14.36 22.50 -7.06
C ASN A 868 -15.24 22.57 -8.27
N MET A 869 -14.76 23.35 -9.23
CA MET A 869 -15.40 23.56 -10.50
C MET A 869 -14.35 23.43 -11.61
N THR A 870 -14.73 22.73 -12.66
CA THR A 870 -14.01 22.75 -13.94
C THR A 870 -14.98 23.19 -15.02
N TYR A 871 -14.58 24.17 -15.81
CA TYR A 871 -15.38 24.69 -16.92
C TYR A 871 -14.53 24.99 -18.14
N THR A 872 -15.01 24.59 -19.32
CA THR A 872 -14.38 24.99 -20.59
C THR A 872 -15.07 26.24 -21.15
N LEU A 873 -14.41 27.38 -21.02
CA LEU A 873 -14.81 28.68 -21.55
C LEU A 873 -14.81 28.70 -23.10
N PRO A 874 -15.44 29.71 -23.73
CA PRO A 874 -15.23 30.00 -25.15
C PRO A 874 -13.74 30.09 -25.51
N LEU A 875 -13.41 29.90 -26.80
CA LEU A 875 -12.02 29.85 -27.31
C LEU A 875 -11.15 28.67 -26.82
N GLY A 876 -11.76 27.69 -26.13
CA GLY A 876 -11.09 26.46 -25.71
C GLY A 876 -10.20 26.62 -24.48
N ILE A 877 -10.50 27.59 -23.62
CA ILE A 877 -9.80 27.83 -22.35
C ILE A 877 -10.47 26.97 -21.26
N SER A 878 -9.68 26.16 -20.56
CA SER A 878 -10.12 25.36 -19.42
C SER A 878 -9.82 26.11 -18.12
N LEU A 879 -10.86 26.39 -17.35
CA LEU A 879 -10.78 26.90 -15.99
C LEU A 879 -10.95 25.74 -15.01
N SER A 880 -10.03 25.62 -14.05
CA SER A 880 -10.14 24.71 -12.91
C SER A 880 -9.90 25.48 -11.62
N THR A 881 -10.85 25.41 -10.68
CA THR A 881 -10.76 26.10 -9.38
C THR A 881 -11.26 25.20 -8.25
N ASP A 882 -10.65 25.32 -7.08
CA ASP A 882 -10.98 24.58 -5.84
C ASP A 882 -10.96 25.55 -4.67
N LEU A 883 -12.07 25.65 -3.92
CA LEU A 883 -12.23 26.50 -2.75
C LEU A 883 -12.75 25.65 -1.60
N LYS A 884 -11.98 25.57 -0.51
CA LYS A 884 -12.34 24.74 0.65
C LYS A 884 -11.97 25.44 1.96
N GLU A 885 -12.91 25.42 2.89
CA GLU A 885 -12.74 25.86 4.26
C GLU A 885 -12.42 24.66 5.14
N TYR A 886 -11.41 24.81 5.98
CA TYR A 886 -11.01 23.81 6.97
C TYR A 886 -11.19 24.37 8.37
N CYS A 887 -12.08 23.76 9.14
CA CYS A 887 -12.44 24.20 10.47
C CYS A 887 -12.08 23.16 11.52
N ARG A 888 -11.58 23.63 12.66
CA ARG A 888 -11.38 22.84 13.88
C ARG A 888 -12.06 23.53 15.05
N ARG A 889 -12.88 22.81 15.83
CA ARG A 889 -13.61 23.36 16.98
C ARG A 889 -13.60 22.37 18.15
N GLY A 890 -13.78 22.86 19.38
CA GLY A 890 -13.91 22.01 20.58
C GLY A 890 -12.59 21.51 21.17
N TYR A 891 -11.45 22.01 20.67
CA TYR A 891 -10.15 21.77 21.30
C TYR A 891 -9.95 22.73 22.48
N SER A 892 -9.32 22.27 23.57
CA SER A 892 -9.10 23.09 24.76
C SER A 892 -8.17 24.29 24.52
N GLU A 893 -7.25 24.17 23.55
CA GLU A 893 -6.34 25.25 23.18
C GLU A 893 -6.91 26.15 22.08
N LYS A 894 -6.97 27.48 22.32
CA LYS A 894 -7.55 28.43 21.36
C LYS A 894 -6.84 28.41 20.00
N SER A 895 -5.52 28.21 19.97
CA SER A 895 -4.74 28.09 18.73
C SER A 895 -5.15 26.88 17.88
N PHE A 896 -5.79 25.87 18.48
CA PHE A 896 -6.21 24.65 17.78
C PHE A 896 -7.56 24.82 17.08
N ASN A 897 -8.26 25.92 17.36
CA ASN A 897 -9.60 26.20 16.84
C ASN A 897 -9.52 27.15 15.62
N THR A 898 -8.92 26.68 14.52
CA THR A 898 -8.64 27.48 13.33
C THR A 898 -9.70 27.36 12.24
N SER A 899 -9.65 28.30 11.30
CA SER A 899 -10.46 28.36 10.08
C SER A 899 -9.51 28.75 8.95
N ASP A 900 -9.19 27.78 8.10
CA ASP A 900 -8.17 27.92 7.06
C ASP A 900 -8.86 27.82 5.68
N LEU A 901 -9.24 28.95 5.09
CA LEU A 901 -9.83 29.03 3.74
C LEU A 901 -8.72 28.93 2.67
N VAL A 902 -8.74 27.85 1.88
CA VAL A 902 -7.76 27.66 0.79
C VAL A 902 -8.43 27.75 -0.57
N TRP A 903 -7.86 28.57 -1.44
CA TRP A 903 -8.30 28.75 -2.82
C TRP A 903 -7.17 28.49 -3.80
N ASN A 904 -7.41 27.57 -4.74
CA ASN A 904 -6.49 27.27 -5.84
C ASN A 904 -7.21 27.48 -7.18
N ALA A 905 -6.50 28.00 -8.18
CA ALA A 905 -7.05 28.20 -9.51
C ALA A 905 -6.02 27.94 -10.61
N SER A 906 -6.50 27.56 -11.79
CA SER A 906 -5.68 27.49 -13.00
C SER A 906 -6.50 27.73 -14.26
N LEU A 907 -5.81 28.27 -15.26
CA LEU A 907 -6.31 28.50 -16.61
C LEU A 907 -5.37 27.78 -17.58
N ALA A 908 -5.91 26.93 -18.45
CA ALA A 908 -5.15 26.22 -19.45
C ALA A 908 -5.75 26.41 -20.85
N ARG A 909 -4.91 26.57 -21.87
CA ARG A 909 -5.34 26.60 -23.26
C ARG A 909 -4.41 25.76 -24.11
N SER A 910 -5.01 24.95 -24.96
CA SER A 910 -4.29 24.12 -25.91
C SER A 910 -4.35 24.71 -27.32
N PHE A 911 -3.23 24.59 -28.03
CA PHE A 911 -2.99 25.04 -29.39
C PHE A 911 -2.51 23.85 -30.25
N CYS A 912 -2.37 24.06 -31.56
CA CYS A 912 -1.80 23.07 -32.49
C CYS A 912 -2.48 21.70 -32.42
N LYS A 913 -3.82 21.67 -32.36
CA LYS A 913 -4.65 20.46 -32.19
C LYS A 913 -4.28 19.66 -30.91
N GLY A 914 -4.01 20.36 -29.81
CA GLY A 914 -3.71 19.74 -28.51
C GLY A 914 -2.24 19.35 -28.30
N LYS A 915 -1.34 19.69 -29.23
CA LYS A 915 0.10 19.41 -29.12
C LYS A 915 0.84 20.37 -28.21
N LEU A 916 0.38 21.61 -28.08
CA LEU A 916 1.01 22.61 -27.23
C LEU A 916 -0.03 23.14 -26.25
N THR A 917 0.25 23.13 -24.95
CA THR A 917 -0.66 23.67 -23.94
C THR A 917 0.08 24.69 -23.07
N LEU A 918 -0.49 25.88 -22.94
CA LEU A 918 -0.08 26.88 -21.96
C LEU A 918 -1.02 26.79 -20.76
N LYS A 919 -0.47 26.78 -19.55
CA LYS A 919 -1.27 26.79 -18.32
C LYS A 919 -0.69 27.81 -17.33
N ALA A 920 -1.54 28.66 -16.77
CA ALA A 920 -1.23 29.48 -15.61
C ALA A 920 -1.89 28.86 -14.38
N GLU A 921 -1.17 28.74 -13.29
CA GLU A 921 -1.61 28.16 -12.02
C GLU A 921 -1.29 29.10 -10.87
N ALA A 922 -2.21 29.19 -9.91
CA ALA A 922 -2.02 29.87 -8.64
C ALA A 922 -2.42 28.94 -7.48
N PHE A 923 -1.47 28.74 -6.57
CA PHE A 923 -1.58 27.87 -5.41
C PHE A 923 -1.68 28.71 -4.13
N ASP A 924 -2.66 28.37 -3.29
CA ASP A 924 -3.00 29.08 -2.04
C ASP A 924 -3.11 30.60 -2.23
N ILE A 925 -4.04 31.03 -3.10
CA ILE A 925 -4.26 32.43 -3.48
C ILE A 925 -4.52 33.32 -2.25
N LEU A 926 -5.12 32.76 -1.20
CA LEU A 926 -5.49 33.47 0.02
C LEU A 926 -4.39 33.47 1.09
N GLN A 927 -3.27 32.79 0.84
CA GLN A 927 -2.12 32.71 1.75
C GLN A 927 -2.48 32.20 3.16
N ASN A 928 -3.44 31.28 3.25
CA ASN A 928 -4.00 30.84 4.52
C ASN A 928 -3.66 29.37 4.83
N LEU A 929 -2.71 28.79 4.09
CA LEU A 929 -2.26 27.43 4.32
C LEU A 929 -1.43 27.30 5.61
N SER A 930 -2.02 26.66 6.63
CA SER A 930 -1.32 26.26 7.86
C SER A 930 -1.06 24.75 7.91
N SER A 931 0.15 24.30 8.25
CA SER A 931 0.46 22.87 8.49
C SER A 931 0.64 22.57 9.98
N THR A 932 -0.22 23.15 10.82
CA THR A 932 -0.29 22.76 12.22
C THR A 932 -1.11 21.48 12.39
N VAL A 933 -0.48 20.47 12.97
CA VAL A 933 -1.04 19.17 13.35
C VAL A 933 -1.23 19.14 14.86
N TYR A 934 -2.40 18.68 15.28
CA TYR A 934 -2.76 18.52 16.68
C TYR A 934 -3.08 17.07 16.96
N GLU A 935 -2.44 16.51 17.98
CA GLU A 935 -2.71 15.16 18.47
C GLU A 935 -3.08 15.23 19.94
N VAL A 936 -4.17 14.57 20.32
CA VAL A 936 -4.60 14.44 21.71
C VAL A 936 -4.86 12.96 21.98
N GLY A 937 -4.26 12.44 23.04
CA GLY A 937 -4.38 11.05 23.46
C GLY A 937 -4.42 10.92 24.98
N GLY A 938 -4.50 9.69 25.47
CA GLY A 938 -4.56 9.42 26.92
C GLY A 938 -3.27 9.73 27.69
N GLN A 939 -2.16 9.90 26.99
CA GLN A 939 -0.85 10.23 27.58
C GLN A 939 -0.48 11.71 27.46
N GLY A 940 -1.26 12.52 26.72
CA GLY A 940 -0.95 13.94 26.54
C GLY A 940 -1.54 14.58 25.28
N LYS A 941 -1.19 15.85 25.09
CA LYS A 941 -1.50 16.68 23.91
C LYS A 941 -0.21 17.08 23.21
N THR A 942 -0.23 17.14 21.88
CA THR A 942 0.90 17.59 21.07
C THR A 942 0.41 18.51 19.96
N GLU A 943 1.03 19.68 19.84
CA GLU A 943 0.94 20.62 18.74
C GLU A 943 2.24 20.56 17.95
N LYS A 944 2.15 20.37 16.63
CA LYS A 944 3.30 20.43 15.72
C LYS A 944 2.99 21.35 14.56
N TRP A 945 3.79 22.38 14.37
CA TRP A 945 3.80 23.19 13.16
C TRP A 945 4.97 22.76 12.28
N ASN A 946 4.74 22.66 10.98
CA ASN A 946 5.77 22.42 9.98
C ASN A 946 5.76 23.51 8.92
N ASN A 947 6.94 23.83 8.37
CA ASN A 947 7.01 24.63 7.16
C ASN A 947 6.32 23.91 5.98
N THR A 948 5.71 24.70 5.10
CA THR A 948 5.07 24.24 3.86
C THR A 948 5.62 25.02 2.67
N LEU A 949 5.10 24.72 1.48
CA LEU A 949 5.28 25.61 0.35
C LEU A 949 4.52 26.92 0.59
N PRO A 950 5.15 28.09 0.42
CA PRO A 950 4.45 29.36 0.32
C PRO A 950 3.48 29.37 -0.86
N SER A 951 2.52 30.30 -0.85
CA SER A 951 1.68 30.61 -2.00
C SER A 951 2.54 30.95 -3.22
N TYR A 952 2.19 30.44 -4.40
CA TYR A 952 2.95 30.73 -5.61
C TYR A 952 2.05 30.77 -6.85
N ALA A 953 2.53 31.43 -7.90
CA ALA A 953 1.97 31.37 -9.23
C ALA A 953 3.00 30.83 -10.22
N MET A 954 2.60 29.93 -11.12
CA MET A 954 3.47 29.38 -12.17
C MET A 954 2.83 29.42 -13.54
N VAL A 955 3.68 29.51 -14.56
CA VAL A 955 3.30 29.31 -15.97
C VAL A 955 3.97 28.04 -16.48
N HIS A 956 3.17 27.18 -17.10
CA HIS A 956 3.59 25.91 -17.67
C HIS A 956 3.47 25.95 -19.20
N LEU A 957 4.48 25.39 -19.85
CA LEU A 957 4.51 25.07 -21.26
C LEU A 957 4.59 23.55 -21.41
N MET A 958 3.56 22.95 -22.00
CA MET A 958 3.49 21.51 -22.24
C MET A 958 3.49 21.22 -23.74
N TYR A 959 4.36 20.33 -24.20
CA TYR A 959 4.41 19.88 -25.58
C TYR A 959 4.20 18.36 -25.67
N LYS A 960 3.36 17.94 -26.62
CA LYS A 960 3.00 16.55 -26.87
C LYS A 960 3.32 16.16 -28.30
N PHE A 961 4.05 15.07 -28.43
CA PHE A 961 4.40 14.45 -29.69
C PHE A 961 3.87 13.02 -29.74
N SER A 962 3.19 12.67 -30.82
CA SER A 962 2.80 11.30 -31.10
C SER A 962 3.00 11.01 -32.57
N LYS A 963 3.66 9.88 -32.88
CA LYS A 963 3.86 9.42 -34.25
C LYS A 963 3.31 8.01 -34.41
N ALA A 964 2.28 7.88 -35.24
CA ALA A 964 1.78 6.59 -35.70
C ALA A 964 2.72 6.03 -36.80
N PRO A 965 2.99 4.72 -36.83
CA PRO A 965 3.65 4.10 -37.97
C PRO A 965 2.76 4.26 -39.21
N LYS A 966 3.37 4.63 -40.36
CA LYS A 966 2.66 4.64 -41.64
C LYS A 966 2.12 3.24 -41.90
N ASN A 967 0.82 3.12 -42.15
CA ASN A 967 0.19 1.88 -42.60
C ASN A 967 1.00 1.33 -43.78
N LYS A 968 1.75 0.25 -43.57
CA LYS A 968 2.01 -0.68 -44.67
C LYS A 968 0.69 -1.40 -44.87
N LYS A 969 0.02 -1.05 -45.97
CA LYS A 969 -1.23 -1.64 -46.44
C LYS A 969 -1.13 -3.16 -46.44
#